data_AF-A0A914EPK1-F1
#
_entry.id   AF-A0A914EPK1-F1
#
_cell.length_a   1.000
_cell.length_b   1.000
_cell.length_c   1.000
_cell.angle_alpha   90.00
_cell.angle_beta   90.00
_cell.angle_gamma   90.00
#
_symmetry.space_group_name_H-M   'P 1'
#
loop_
_entity.id
_entity.type
_entity.pdbx_description
1 polymer ?
#
loop_
_entity_poly.entity_id
_entity_poly.type
_entity_poly.pdbx_seq_one_letter_code
_entity_poly.pdbx_strand_id
1 'polypeptide(L)'
;MCRRKCEYKRLTVSQSLRFSKLRHDQLEDVIQLSPYISQTLNSNQWVQEVSGLLQHGVAVLKISHIITDRLAKIPLGQLNPQMNDLICRSTSMVVPRFDDLLRALAAPNVDIRLIEARVTSLTTTCWALVSPFYLLNPKYKESFGALIAEMELHQQFLQRAVQQVEFATSSANITATNEESNTELLTSSPPTKKPINEIKPPINQVVLPKNHDDGSKTEHKMAYLVDSSVSSIFEQLTPKEVRNVCIIAHVDHGKTSLADCLISGTGLISARFSGKLRFMDSREDEQTRGITMKSSAISLYYNPLMINLIDSPGHVDFSCEVHYALNLADIAILVVDLVEGVCSQTETLLREAIYSHVDIILVLNKFDRLVVELKMTEAEAFRHIRRLIELINSCVAQIIQGYLLEEDWQKFEATESSRHFDPTKGNVLFASAIHGYAFSLEDFVELWAPKMSIDKELLLRNFFADAYLTPNGIKPDAEAKGKRTVFEQLVLQPLWEVHKCGLIEKQLDKLKEFAKKLSIPPLKSRRIDDAFDEFMRLFLPLTRAAVRAIAKCKSPKETCAEDERLSIFVSPNNHRLWKALRFCDPEAEICVAYVAKLLLCDGKKVAMCRILSGRLVNGTLLYIVDSNQDQSSSITINNLYVLMGRELLPIKSASAGSICAFELDDLASIGTTLCSQPLTETLNLKSSLIEPLVRVSIRTEGDPEEWEKLRKSLRQLAMLDSAVRVFELENGELALVTSGEVHLQKCIQDLNDMGQTNISVSEPMVPFLETIIPDSQCSYAKILTEQLTECNLKNYGISFKLRSISLPDEIVKFLQQNDHILKRTREGIIEQGEHEEFRTSLLKICCETLPKLKGSWWYRKSEQELSSLIERIWSFGPFRAKYNILFNAIPDYDRPSIWRHSNSKLRQLDRAVIAGFDLAMSQGPLCDEPMQGVGILVEQWQIGEGLDDPEAAAQRLQDPQIYGQMISAVKQACKVALKKHPLRLVAAMHKCKIQSNSQALGKVHSVLAQRHAKVINEDTNETTGLFEIFAYMPIVESFSFCEQLRKRTSGMASAQMEFSHWQLIEEDPFWKPTTEEEIEEYGEKGDSINQALMYMNSVRKRKGIPTDEVIVVSAEKQRNLKRNK
;
A
#
# COMPACT_ATOMS: atom_id res chain seq x y z
N MET A 1 15.72 -19.62 31.82
CA MET A 1 16.48 -19.79 33.08
C MET A 1 16.43 -18.50 33.90
N CYS A 2 15.46 -18.36 34.81
CA CYS A 2 15.50 -17.44 35.97
C CYS A 2 14.40 -17.88 36.96
N ARG A 3 14.33 -19.19 37.25
CA ARG A 3 13.32 -19.78 38.15
C ARG A 3 13.78 -19.86 39.61
N ARG A 4 14.94 -19.29 39.95
CA ARG A 4 15.30 -19.00 41.35
C ARG A 4 14.75 -17.64 41.74
N LYS A 5 13.44 -17.66 42.03
CA LYS A 5 12.78 -16.93 43.12
C LYS A 5 13.16 -15.45 43.25
N CYS A 6 12.28 -14.49 43.02
CA CYS A 6 11.03 -14.34 43.81
C CYS A 6 11.21 -14.36 45.35
N GLU A 7 12.45 -14.48 45.88
CA GLU A 7 12.80 -14.29 47.30
C GLU A 7 13.34 -12.87 47.57
N TYR A 8 13.80 -12.14 46.55
CA TYR A 8 14.16 -10.73 46.67
C TYR A 8 13.00 -9.77 46.41
N LYS A 9 11.83 -10.02 47.01
CA LYS A 9 10.74 -9.04 47.15
C LYS A 9 11.13 -7.84 48.05
N ARG A 10 12.44 -7.53 48.23
CA ARG A 10 12.98 -6.66 49.29
C ARG A 10 14.24 -5.83 48.97
N LEU A 11 14.82 -5.84 47.77
CA LEU A 11 15.81 -4.80 47.42
C LEU A 11 15.11 -3.59 46.83
N THR A 12 14.52 -2.84 47.76
CA THR A 12 14.49 -1.37 47.78
C THR A 12 14.92 -0.67 46.50
N VAL A 13 13.96 0.04 45.89
CA VAL A 13 14.12 1.31 45.17
C VAL A 13 15.56 1.54 44.73
N SER A 14 15.89 1.23 43.47
CA SER A 14 17.14 1.72 42.87
C SER A 14 17.21 3.22 43.14
N GLN A 15 18.15 3.66 43.97
CA GLN A 15 18.43 5.09 44.09
C GLN A 15 19.00 5.52 42.74
N SER A 16 18.13 5.94 41.81
CA SER A 16 18.56 6.78 40.70
C SER A 16 19.00 8.08 41.34
N LEU A 17 20.29 8.20 41.66
CA LEU A 17 20.83 9.48 42.08
C LEU A 17 20.70 10.40 40.87
N ARG A 18 19.89 11.45 40.99
CA ARG A 18 19.82 12.52 40.00
C ARG A 18 21.25 13.02 39.79
N PHE A 19 21.83 12.72 38.63
CA PHE A 19 23.18 13.12 38.20
C PHE A 19 23.33 14.64 37.99
N SER A 20 22.45 15.46 38.58
CA SER A 20 22.33 16.90 38.42
C SER A 20 23.48 17.72 39.04
N LYS A 21 24.61 17.09 39.38
CA LYS A 21 25.77 17.74 40.02
C LYS A 21 27.02 17.82 39.13
N LEU A 22 27.07 17.14 37.99
CA LEU A 22 28.17 17.28 37.02
C LEU A 22 27.89 18.49 36.13
N ARG A 23 28.80 19.48 36.14
CA ARG A 23 28.74 20.64 35.25
C ARG A 23 29.48 20.26 33.97
N HIS A 24 28.72 19.77 32.98
CA HIS A 24 29.14 19.09 31.74
C HIS A 24 30.09 19.85 30.78
N ASP A 25 30.74 20.91 31.24
CA ASP A 25 31.53 21.84 30.43
C ASP A 25 33.04 21.74 30.69
N GLN A 26 33.48 20.85 31.62
CA GLN A 26 34.89 20.75 32.01
C GLN A 26 35.46 19.34 31.85
N LEU A 27 36.68 19.26 31.29
CA LEU A 27 37.44 18.02 31.08
C LEU A 27 37.73 17.26 32.40
N GLU A 28 37.65 17.95 33.54
CA GLU A 28 37.74 17.38 34.89
C GLU A 28 36.60 16.40 35.21
N ASP A 29 35.46 16.47 34.48
CA ASP A 29 34.33 15.57 34.67
C ASP A 29 34.66 14.11 34.30
N VAL A 30 35.59 13.88 33.36
CA VAL A 30 36.08 12.54 32.99
C VAL A 30 36.73 11.86 34.20
N ILE A 31 37.43 12.62 35.02
CA ILE A 31 38.09 12.13 36.25
C ILE A 31 37.02 11.80 37.30
N GLN A 32 35.94 12.58 37.36
CA GLN A 32 34.86 12.36 38.33
C GLN A 32 33.92 11.20 37.96
N LEU A 33 33.82 10.82 36.67
CA LEU A 33 32.97 9.70 36.23
C LEU A 33 33.31 8.36 36.89
N SER A 34 34.59 8.02 37.00
CA SER A 34 35.02 6.72 37.58
C SER A 34 34.55 6.54 39.04
N PRO A 35 34.80 7.50 39.96
CA PRO A 35 34.25 7.46 41.32
C PRO A 35 32.73 7.33 41.38
N TYR A 36 31.99 8.02 40.50
CA TYR A 36 30.52 7.98 40.49
C TYR A 36 29.98 6.63 40.02
N ILE A 37 30.54 6.06 38.95
CA ILE A 37 30.17 4.73 38.46
C ILE A 37 30.51 3.68 39.52
N SER A 38 31.67 3.79 40.16
CA SER A 38 32.09 2.91 41.26
C SER A 38 31.10 2.96 42.44
N GLN A 39 30.72 4.16 42.88
CA GLN A 39 29.73 4.35 43.95
C GLN A 39 28.37 3.74 43.58
N THR A 40 27.96 3.87 42.32
CA THR A 40 26.67 3.34 41.81
C THR A 40 26.67 1.82 41.70
N LEU A 41 27.79 1.21 41.29
CA LEU A 41 27.94 -0.25 41.30
C LEU A 41 28.01 -0.81 42.72
N ASN A 42 28.66 -0.10 43.64
CA ASN A 42 28.77 -0.51 45.05
C ASN A 42 27.44 -0.38 45.82
N SER A 43 26.60 0.60 45.48
CA SER A 43 25.25 0.74 46.08
C SER A 43 24.27 -0.33 45.60
N ASN A 44 24.54 -0.96 44.46
CA ASN A 44 23.72 -2.01 43.85
C ASN A 44 24.36 -3.39 44.02
N GLN A 45 24.43 -3.91 45.24
CA GLN A 45 25.08 -5.19 45.57
C GLN A 45 24.55 -6.39 44.75
N TRP A 46 23.28 -6.34 44.33
CA TRP A 46 22.65 -7.36 43.48
C TRP A 46 23.37 -7.59 42.15
N VAL A 47 24.09 -6.58 41.63
CA VAL A 47 24.86 -6.68 40.38
C VAL A 47 25.95 -7.77 40.46
N GLN A 48 26.41 -8.12 41.67
CA GLN A 48 27.38 -9.20 41.86
C GLN A 48 26.75 -10.60 41.86
N GLU A 49 25.44 -10.71 42.04
CA GLU A 49 24.71 -11.96 42.20
C GLU A 49 23.98 -12.41 40.91
N VAL A 50 24.03 -11.60 39.85
CA VAL A 50 23.39 -11.88 38.55
C VAL A 50 24.10 -13.03 37.82
N SER A 51 23.33 -14.03 37.38
CA SER A 51 23.83 -15.19 36.63
C SER A 51 23.03 -15.43 35.34
N GLY A 52 23.61 -16.20 34.41
CA GLY A 52 22.99 -16.50 33.12
C GLY A 52 23.11 -15.36 32.11
N LEU A 53 22.13 -15.22 31.20
CA LEU A 53 22.18 -14.24 30.10
C LEU A 53 22.32 -12.79 30.57
N LEU A 54 21.77 -12.44 31.73
CA LEU A 54 21.85 -11.10 32.31
C LEU A 54 23.26 -10.73 32.78
N GLN A 55 24.13 -11.71 32.99
CA GLN A 55 25.53 -11.49 33.35
C GLN A 55 26.28 -10.73 32.24
N HIS A 56 25.88 -10.87 30.97
CA HIS A 56 26.48 -10.13 29.86
C HIS A 56 26.20 -8.63 29.95
N GLY A 57 24.98 -8.22 30.32
CA GLY A 57 24.67 -6.81 30.56
C GLY A 57 25.43 -6.23 31.77
N VAL A 58 25.57 -7.03 32.83
CA VAL A 58 26.39 -6.65 34.00
C VAL A 58 27.88 -6.53 33.65
N ALA A 59 28.41 -7.41 32.80
CA ALA A 59 29.80 -7.35 32.36
C ALA A 59 30.07 -6.05 31.60
N VAL A 60 29.15 -5.63 30.73
CA VAL A 60 29.24 -4.34 30.01
C VAL A 60 29.25 -3.15 30.98
N LEU A 61 28.41 -3.17 32.03
CA LEU A 61 28.47 -2.14 33.09
C LEU A 61 29.84 -2.11 33.79
N LYS A 62 30.42 -3.27 34.12
CA LYS A 62 31.74 -3.36 34.76
C LYS A 62 32.86 -2.91 33.82
N ILE A 63 32.81 -3.26 32.54
CA ILE A 63 33.80 -2.86 31.54
C ILE A 63 33.74 -1.33 31.34
N SER A 64 32.55 -0.73 31.29
CA SER A 64 32.41 0.74 31.22
C SER A 64 33.05 1.46 32.43
N HIS A 65 32.96 0.87 33.62
CA HIS A 65 33.69 1.37 34.81
C HIS A 65 35.21 1.26 34.62
N ILE A 66 35.72 0.13 34.14
CA ILE A 66 37.17 -0.07 33.92
C ILE A 66 37.71 0.91 32.87
N ILE A 67 36.94 1.15 31.79
CA ILE A 67 37.29 2.11 30.75
C ILE A 67 37.37 3.52 31.35
N THR A 68 36.35 3.95 32.09
CA THR A 68 36.35 5.28 32.73
C THR A 68 37.44 5.43 33.80
N ASP A 69 37.76 4.39 34.56
CA ASP A 69 38.85 4.39 35.55
C ASP A 69 40.24 4.49 34.91
N ARG A 70 40.45 3.82 33.77
CA ARG A 70 41.70 3.95 33.00
C ARG A 70 41.84 5.32 32.36
N LEU A 71 40.74 5.90 31.86
CA LEU A 71 40.73 7.25 31.29
C LEU A 71 41.04 8.32 32.35
N ALA A 72 40.50 8.18 33.56
CA ALA A 72 40.76 9.11 34.67
C ALA A 72 42.25 9.18 35.10
N LYS A 73 43.06 8.16 34.77
CA LYS A 73 44.50 8.09 35.09
C LYS A 73 45.40 8.69 33.99
N ILE A 74 44.83 9.10 32.85
CA ILE A 74 45.59 9.71 31.75
C ILE A 74 45.80 11.21 32.07
N PRO A 75 47.04 11.73 32.05
CA PRO A 75 47.29 13.14 32.27
C PRO A 75 46.71 13.96 31.09
N LEU A 76 45.63 14.68 31.36
CA LEU A 76 44.83 15.42 30.38
C LEU A 76 45.51 16.69 29.80
N GLY A 77 46.68 17.07 30.32
CA GLY A 77 47.38 18.32 29.97
C GLY A 77 48.03 18.37 28.58
N GLN A 78 47.92 17.33 27.76
CA GLN A 78 48.51 17.26 26.40
C GLN A 78 47.46 17.19 25.28
N LEU A 79 46.17 17.42 25.58
CA LEU A 79 45.07 17.26 24.63
C LEU A 79 44.87 18.50 23.74
N ASN A 80 44.68 18.28 22.43
CA ASN A 80 44.37 19.32 21.45
C ASN A 80 43.01 19.99 21.78
N PRO A 81 42.89 21.33 21.78
CA PRO A 81 41.64 22.06 22.05
C PRO A 81 40.43 21.58 21.24
N GLN A 82 40.62 21.11 20.00
CA GLN A 82 39.52 20.61 19.15
C GLN A 82 38.95 19.26 19.61
N MET A 83 39.75 18.45 20.33
CA MET A 83 39.32 17.15 20.85
C MET A 83 38.57 17.27 22.19
N ASN A 84 38.69 18.42 22.85
CA ASN A 84 38.07 18.70 24.14
C ASN A 84 36.54 18.64 24.05
N ASP A 85 35.95 19.24 23.01
CA ASP A 85 34.49 19.23 22.79
C ASP A 85 33.95 17.81 22.54
N LEU A 86 34.66 17.00 21.76
CA LEU A 86 34.26 15.62 21.49
C LEU A 86 34.32 14.74 22.75
N ILE A 87 35.35 14.92 23.59
CA ILE A 87 35.48 14.23 24.87
C ILE A 87 34.36 14.67 25.82
N CYS A 88 34.07 15.97 25.95
CA CYS A 88 33.01 16.47 26.82
C CYS A 88 31.61 15.97 26.39
N ARG A 89 31.30 15.97 25.09
CA ARG A 89 30.03 15.42 24.56
C ARG A 89 29.90 13.91 24.78
N SER A 90 30.98 13.17 24.57
CA SER A 90 30.97 11.71 24.80
C SER A 90 30.81 11.38 26.30
N THR A 91 31.46 12.18 27.15
CA THR A 91 31.41 12.07 28.62
C THR A 91 30.00 12.31 29.17
N SER A 92 29.27 13.30 28.63
CA SER A 92 27.90 13.59 29.05
C SER A 92 26.89 12.50 28.64
N MET A 93 27.19 11.72 27.59
CA MET A 93 26.32 10.65 27.10
C MET A 93 26.46 9.32 27.86
N VAL A 94 27.62 9.03 28.45
CA VAL A 94 27.86 7.73 29.12
C VAL A 94 26.93 7.54 30.32
N VAL A 95 26.70 8.58 31.11
CA VAL A 95 25.92 8.49 32.37
C VAL A 95 24.44 8.11 32.13
N PRO A 96 23.69 8.79 31.23
CA PRO A 96 22.32 8.39 30.91
C PRO A 96 22.20 6.96 30.38
N ARG A 97 23.14 6.52 29.52
CA ARG A 97 23.11 5.16 28.95
C ARG A 97 23.45 4.09 29.97
N PHE A 98 24.37 4.38 30.89
CA PHE A 98 24.69 3.52 32.02
C PHE A 98 23.47 3.32 32.94
N ASP A 99 22.76 4.40 33.26
CA ASP A 99 21.56 4.35 34.11
C ASP A 99 20.38 3.63 33.42
N ASP A 100 20.19 3.83 32.11
CA ASP A 100 19.17 3.10 31.34
C ASP A 100 19.42 1.59 31.34
N LEU A 101 20.67 1.14 31.15
CA LEU A 101 21.02 -0.29 31.21
C LEU A 101 20.84 -0.85 32.62
N LEU A 102 21.23 -0.10 33.65
CA LEU A 102 21.03 -0.50 35.05
C LEU A 102 19.55 -0.65 35.39
N ARG A 103 18.70 0.28 34.92
CA ARG A 103 17.23 0.20 35.07
C ARG A 103 16.63 -0.99 34.33
N ALA A 104 17.09 -1.27 33.11
CA ALA A 104 16.62 -2.42 32.33
C ALA A 104 16.98 -3.76 33.02
N LEU A 105 18.18 -3.86 33.61
CA LEU A 105 18.61 -5.05 34.35
C LEU A 105 17.88 -5.21 35.70
N ALA A 106 17.42 -4.11 36.30
CA ALA A 106 16.67 -4.12 37.56
C ALA A 106 15.15 -4.31 37.39
N ALA A 107 14.63 -4.35 36.16
CA ALA A 107 13.20 -4.44 35.88
C ALA A 107 12.60 -5.80 36.32
N PRO A 108 11.35 -5.83 36.81
CA PRO A 108 10.71 -7.06 37.28
C PRO A 108 10.38 -8.06 36.16
N ASN A 109 10.06 -7.55 34.96
CA ASN A 109 9.86 -8.35 33.74
C ASN A 109 11.03 -8.06 32.81
N VAL A 110 12.00 -8.95 32.80
CA VAL A 110 13.23 -8.74 32.04
C VAL A 110 13.04 -9.16 30.59
N ASP A 111 12.85 -8.18 29.71
CA ASP A 111 12.89 -8.39 28.26
C ASP A 111 14.34 -8.36 27.76
N ILE A 112 14.77 -9.48 27.17
CA ILE A 112 16.13 -9.64 26.66
C ILE A 112 16.41 -8.74 25.45
N ARG A 113 15.37 -8.37 24.67
CA ARG A 113 15.49 -7.42 23.54
C ARG A 113 15.81 -6.02 24.03
N LEU A 114 15.12 -5.59 25.08
CA LEU A 114 15.36 -4.28 25.70
C LEU A 114 16.78 -4.20 26.28
N ILE A 115 17.28 -5.27 26.91
CA ILE A 115 18.65 -5.31 27.43
C ILE A 115 19.68 -5.24 26.30
N GLU A 116 19.49 -5.99 25.22
CA GLU A 116 20.39 -5.95 24.05
C GLU A 116 20.48 -4.53 23.50
N ALA A 117 19.35 -3.85 23.29
CA ALA A 117 19.33 -2.49 22.77
C ALA A 117 20.07 -1.49 23.69
N ARG A 118 19.91 -1.62 25.02
CA ARG A 118 20.61 -0.75 26.00
C ARG A 118 22.09 -1.07 26.12
N VAL A 119 22.49 -2.33 25.98
CA VAL A 119 23.90 -2.74 25.89
C VAL A 119 24.55 -2.16 24.64
N THR A 120 23.92 -2.30 23.48
CA THR A 120 24.38 -1.71 22.21
C THR A 120 24.55 -0.19 22.31
N SER A 121 23.61 0.49 22.96
CA SER A 121 23.70 1.94 23.19
C SER A 121 24.84 2.35 24.12
N LEU A 122 25.15 1.59 25.18
CA LEU A 122 26.26 1.92 26.07
C LEU A 122 27.62 1.62 25.41
N THR A 123 27.74 0.47 24.73
CA THR A 123 28.96 0.07 24.01
C THR A 123 29.38 1.12 22.98
N THR A 124 28.42 1.62 22.18
CA THR A 124 28.68 2.68 21.19
C THR A 124 29.14 4.00 21.83
N THR A 125 28.54 4.42 22.95
CA THR A 125 29.01 5.62 23.68
C THR A 125 30.40 5.47 24.28
N CYS A 126 30.75 4.29 24.80
CA CYS A 126 32.10 4.00 25.28
C CYS A 126 33.13 3.98 24.14
N TRP A 127 32.73 3.53 22.94
CA TRP A 127 33.57 3.60 21.74
C TRP A 127 33.84 5.05 21.34
N ALA A 128 32.80 5.90 21.33
CA ALA A 128 32.93 7.33 21.07
C ALA A 128 33.83 8.04 22.10
N LEU A 129 33.78 7.63 23.37
CA LEU A 129 34.62 8.19 24.43
C LEU A 129 36.11 7.82 24.27
N VAL A 130 36.41 6.60 23.81
CA VAL A 130 37.79 6.10 23.69
C VAL A 130 38.45 6.47 22.36
N SER A 131 37.67 6.63 21.28
CA SER A 131 38.16 6.93 19.93
C SER A 131 39.15 8.12 19.84
N PRO A 132 38.93 9.27 20.54
CA PRO A 132 39.89 10.36 20.56
C PRO A 132 41.27 9.95 21.12
N PHE A 133 41.30 9.05 22.11
CA PHE A 133 42.54 8.58 22.75
C PHE A 133 43.32 7.60 21.87
N TYR A 134 42.67 6.89 20.95
CA TYR A 134 43.33 6.05 19.94
C TYR A 134 44.15 6.86 18.94
N LEU A 135 43.66 8.06 18.60
CA LEU A 135 44.34 8.94 17.66
C LEU A 135 45.58 9.62 18.28
N LEU A 136 45.64 9.73 19.61
CA LEU A 136 46.70 10.43 20.33
C LEU A 136 47.94 9.58 20.61
N ASN A 137 47.77 8.29 20.93
CA ASN A 137 48.90 7.39 21.13
C ASN A 137 48.54 5.94 20.81
N PRO A 138 49.30 5.25 19.94
CA PRO A 138 49.05 3.85 19.62
C PRO A 138 49.10 2.91 20.84
N LYS A 139 49.77 3.27 21.94
CA LYS A 139 49.76 2.50 23.19
C LYS A 139 48.38 2.44 23.86
N TYR A 140 47.52 3.44 23.67
CA TYR A 140 46.15 3.40 24.20
C TYR A 140 45.25 2.49 23.38
N LYS A 141 45.56 2.29 22.09
CA LYS A 141 44.87 1.33 21.21
C LYS A 141 44.98 -0.10 21.74
N GLU A 142 46.16 -0.48 22.23
CA GLU A 142 46.36 -1.81 22.86
C GLU A 142 45.67 -1.91 24.22
N SER A 143 45.67 -0.84 25.03
CA SER A 143 45.09 -0.84 26.39
C SER A 143 43.56 -0.90 26.40
N PHE A 144 42.86 -0.10 25.59
CA PHE A 144 41.40 -0.12 25.55
C PHE A 144 40.83 -1.06 24.49
N GLY A 145 41.63 -1.46 23.49
CA GLY A 145 41.19 -2.34 22.40
C GLY A 145 40.68 -3.68 22.91
N ALA A 146 41.39 -4.26 23.90
CA ALA A 146 40.94 -5.51 24.54
C ALA A 146 39.62 -5.35 25.30
N LEU A 147 39.42 -4.22 26.00
CA LEU A 147 38.20 -3.95 26.77
C LEU A 147 36.99 -3.71 25.86
N ILE A 148 37.16 -2.97 24.76
CA ILE A 148 36.09 -2.73 23.79
C ILE A 148 35.72 -4.04 23.08
N ALA A 149 36.70 -4.83 22.67
CA ALA A 149 36.44 -6.14 22.05
C ALA A 149 35.71 -7.10 23.00
N GLU A 150 36.04 -7.08 24.30
CA GLU A 150 35.32 -7.86 25.33
C GLU A 150 33.86 -7.38 25.48
N MET A 151 33.64 -6.06 25.43
CA MET A 151 32.31 -5.46 25.49
C MET A 151 31.45 -5.80 24.26
N GLU A 152 32.04 -5.76 23.06
CA GLU A 152 31.39 -6.16 21.80
C GLU A 152 31.06 -7.66 21.77
N LEU A 153 31.92 -8.50 22.35
CA LEU A 153 31.66 -9.93 22.49
C LEU A 153 30.38 -10.18 23.32
N HIS A 154 30.23 -9.49 24.45
CA HIS A 154 29.04 -9.60 25.29
C HIS A 154 27.77 -9.09 24.59
N GLN A 155 27.89 -8.03 23.78
CA GLN A 155 26.80 -7.54 22.93
C GLN A 155 26.37 -8.61 21.91
N GLN A 156 27.32 -9.22 21.19
CA GLN A 156 27.03 -10.26 20.20
C GLN A 156 26.38 -11.51 20.80
N PHE A 157 26.76 -11.89 22.03
CA PHE A 157 26.11 -13.00 22.74
C PHE A 157 24.63 -12.71 23.03
N LEU A 158 24.29 -11.50 23.46
CA LEU A 158 22.90 -11.10 23.69
C LEU A 158 22.10 -11.05 22.38
N GLN A 159 22.69 -10.56 21.30
CA GLN A 159 22.06 -10.55 19.97
C GLN A 159 21.71 -11.96 19.47
N ARG A 160 22.62 -12.92 19.63
CA ARG A 160 22.36 -14.33 19.28
C ARG A 160 21.28 -14.95 20.17
N ALA A 161 21.23 -14.60 21.45
CA ALA A 161 20.19 -15.09 22.35
C ALA A 161 18.80 -14.58 21.95
N VAL A 162 18.69 -13.31 21.51
CA VAL A 162 17.44 -12.74 20.97
C VAL A 162 17.00 -13.49 19.72
N GLN A 163 17.91 -13.73 18.77
CA GLN A 163 17.62 -14.47 17.53
C GLN A 163 17.17 -15.91 17.81
N GLN A 164 17.72 -16.57 18.83
CA GLN A 164 17.31 -17.92 19.20
C GLN A 164 15.94 -17.97 19.89
N VAL A 165 15.59 -16.97 20.70
CA VAL A 165 14.24 -16.84 21.27
C VAL A 165 13.22 -16.62 20.14
N GLU A 166 13.56 -15.85 19.12
CA GLU A 166 12.72 -15.64 17.94
C GLU A 166 12.49 -16.92 17.13
N PHE A 167 13.50 -17.79 17.03
CA PHE A 167 13.39 -19.11 16.41
C PHE A 167 12.68 -20.17 17.28
N ALA A 168 12.80 -20.08 18.61
CA ALA A 168 12.15 -21.03 19.52
C ALA A 168 10.65 -20.74 19.70
N THR A 169 10.27 -19.46 19.70
CA THR A 169 8.86 -19.04 19.79
C THR A 169 8.09 -19.41 18.51
N SER A 170 8.78 -19.50 17.37
CA SER A 170 8.22 -19.96 16.09
C SER A 170 8.13 -21.49 15.95
N SER A 171 8.81 -22.28 16.79
CA SER A 171 8.79 -23.75 16.76
C SER A 171 7.95 -24.38 17.88
N ALA A 172 7.76 -23.70 19.03
CA ALA A 172 6.98 -24.21 20.16
C ALA A 172 5.45 -24.17 19.95
N ASN A 173 4.94 -23.40 18.97
CA ASN A 173 3.51 -23.38 18.63
C ASN A 173 3.06 -24.56 17.75
N ILE A 174 3.96 -25.50 17.42
CA ILE A 174 3.69 -26.63 16.50
C ILE A 174 3.26 -27.92 17.23
N THR A 175 3.41 -28.05 18.55
CA THR A 175 3.24 -29.35 19.24
C THR A 175 2.25 -29.40 20.40
N ALA A 176 1.49 -28.34 20.70
CA ALA A 176 0.63 -28.31 21.88
C ALA A 176 -0.79 -27.84 21.59
N THR A 177 -1.56 -28.62 20.83
CA THR A 177 -3.03 -28.77 20.95
C THR A 177 -3.56 -29.85 19.98
N ASN A 178 -2.96 -31.04 20.02
CA ASN A 178 -3.64 -32.26 19.61
C ASN A 178 -3.89 -33.06 20.88
N GLU A 179 -5.05 -32.87 21.52
CA GLU A 179 -5.73 -33.86 22.36
C GLU A 179 -7.06 -33.28 22.87
N GLU A 180 -8.07 -34.16 22.94
CA GLU A 180 -9.44 -33.96 23.48
C GLU A 180 -10.57 -33.61 22.49
N SER A 181 -10.89 -34.64 21.73
CA SER A 181 -12.20 -35.19 21.36
C SER A 181 -13.50 -34.69 22.04
N ASN A 182 -14.51 -34.52 21.16
CA ASN A 182 -15.88 -35.04 21.20
C ASN A 182 -16.84 -34.69 22.35
N THR A 183 -17.97 -34.05 22.00
CA THR A 183 -19.38 -34.58 22.12
C THR A 183 -20.37 -33.50 21.66
N GLU A 184 -21.17 -33.75 20.61
CA GLU A 184 -22.63 -34.04 20.67
C GLU A 184 -23.50 -32.86 21.18
N LEU A 185 -24.68 -32.49 20.68
CA LEU A 185 -25.66 -32.96 19.69
C LEU A 185 -26.82 -31.93 19.72
N LEU A 186 -27.63 -31.86 18.63
CA LEU A 186 -29.07 -31.48 18.60
C LEU A 186 -29.44 -29.98 18.88
N THR A 187 -30.23 -29.23 18.08
CA THR A 187 -31.48 -29.56 17.37
C THR A 187 -31.97 -28.39 16.46
N SER A 188 -32.39 -28.74 15.23
CA SER A 188 -33.62 -28.34 14.47
C SER A 188 -34.34 -27.01 14.80
N SER A 189 -34.49 -26.03 13.89
CA SER A 189 -35.43 -25.96 12.72
C SER A 189 -36.38 -24.71 12.82
N PRO A 190 -37.28 -24.40 11.86
CA PRO A 190 -37.04 -23.38 10.84
C PRO A 190 -38.21 -22.33 10.71
N PRO A 191 -38.73 -21.92 9.53
CA PRO A 191 -38.66 -20.53 9.05
C PRO A 191 -40.03 -19.88 8.83
N THR A 192 -40.08 -18.55 8.62
CA THR A 192 -41.24 -17.91 7.98
C THR A 192 -40.81 -16.76 7.06
N LYS A 193 -41.00 -16.98 5.75
CA LYS A 193 -41.10 -15.94 4.72
C LYS A 193 -42.47 -15.24 4.80
N LYS A 194 -42.54 -13.95 4.48
CA LYS A 194 -43.30 -13.38 3.33
C LYS A 194 -43.19 -11.84 3.24
N PRO A 195 -43.53 -11.22 2.09
CA PRO A 195 -42.80 -10.09 1.48
C PRO A 195 -43.57 -8.76 1.57
N ILE A 196 -42.93 -7.64 1.23
CA ILE A 196 -43.59 -6.34 1.09
C ILE A 196 -43.09 -5.58 -0.16
N ASN A 197 -44.09 -4.98 -0.81
CA ASN A 197 -44.15 -4.29 -2.09
C ASN A 197 -43.28 -3.03 -2.26
N GLU A 198 -43.02 -2.78 -3.54
CA GLU A 198 -42.51 -1.55 -4.16
C GLU A 198 -43.34 -0.30 -3.82
N ILE A 199 -42.65 0.82 -3.54
CA ILE A 199 -43.24 2.16 -3.49
C ILE A 199 -42.29 3.13 -4.24
N LYS A 200 -42.77 3.73 -5.32
CA LYS A 200 -42.13 4.87 -6.02
C LYS A 200 -42.32 6.18 -5.23
N PRO A 201 -41.35 7.10 -5.21
CA PRO A 201 -41.54 8.41 -4.57
C PRO A 201 -42.15 9.45 -5.54
N PRO A 202 -42.88 10.46 -5.02
CA PRO A 202 -43.53 11.49 -5.83
C PRO A 202 -42.64 12.72 -6.06
N ILE A 203 -42.83 13.35 -7.21
CA ILE A 203 -42.27 14.64 -7.64
C ILE A 203 -43.13 15.76 -7.04
N ASN A 204 -42.52 16.77 -6.41
CA ASN A 204 -43.22 18.02 -6.08
C ASN A 204 -42.34 19.26 -6.37
N GLN A 205 -42.90 20.15 -7.19
CA GLN A 205 -42.42 21.49 -7.49
C GLN A 205 -42.52 22.40 -6.25
N VAL A 206 -41.53 23.25 -6.02
CA VAL A 206 -41.51 24.22 -4.92
C VAL A 206 -41.83 25.63 -5.44
N VAL A 207 -42.81 26.27 -4.79
CA VAL A 207 -43.26 27.66 -5.00
C VAL A 207 -42.49 28.60 -4.07
N LEU A 208 -41.99 29.72 -4.60
CA LEU A 208 -41.28 30.78 -3.86
C LEU A 208 -42.24 31.73 -3.11
N PRO A 209 -41.99 32.12 -1.85
CA PRO A 209 -42.67 33.25 -1.21
C PRO A 209 -41.88 34.57 -1.33
N LYS A 210 -42.64 35.68 -1.44
CA LYS A 210 -42.16 37.06 -1.65
C LYS A 210 -41.60 37.71 -0.37
N ASN A 211 -40.63 38.60 -0.58
CA ASN A 211 -39.92 39.40 0.41
C ASN A 211 -40.82 40.33 1.23
N HIS A 212 -40.55 40.42 2.54
CA HIS A 212 -40.88 41.57 3.37
C HIS A 212 -39.63 41.98 4.16
N ASP A 213 -39.26 43.26 4.05
CA ASP A 213 -38.18 43.91 4.77
C ASP A 213 -38.53 44.09 6.25
N ASP A 214 -37.59 43.80 7.16
CA ASP A 214 -37.38 44.59 8.37
C ASP A 214 -36.02 44.31 9.02
N GLY A 215 -35.42 45.37 9.58
CA GLY A 215 -34.03 45.44 10.01
C GLY A 215 -33.72 44.99 11.45
N SER A 216 -32.41 44.81 11.68
CA SER A 216 -31.68 44.65 12.96
C SER A 216 -31.54 43.25 13.57
N LYS A 217 -30.41 42.60 13.24
CA LYS A 217 -29.38 41.99 14.13
C LYS A 217 -28.51 41.07 13.28
N THR A 218 -27.20 41.26 13.34
CA THR A 218 -26.16 40.55 12.59
C THR A 218 -26.02 39.10 13.06
N GLU A 219 -26.97 38.25 12.68
CA GLU A 219 -26.73 36.82 12.51
C GLU A 219 -26.17 36.60 11.11
N HIS A 220 -25.14 35.76 10.99
CA HIS A 220 -24.53 35.39 9.71
C HIS A 220 -25.59 34.69 8.84
N LYS A 221 -26.28 35.47 8.00
CA LYS A 221 -27.13 34.97 6.91
C LYS A 221 -26.22 34.28 5.89
N MET A 222 -26.06 32.97 6.02
CA MET A 222 -25.53 32.09 4.98
C MET A 222 -26.43 32.24 3.75
N ALA A 223 -25.93 32.93 2.73
CA ALA A 223 -26.66 33.25 1.52
C ALA A 223 -26.81 32.00 0.64
N TYR A 224 -28.04 31.73 0.21
CA TYR A 224 -28.34 30.76 -0.84
C TYR A 224 -27.69 31.26 -2.14
N LEU A 225 -26.69 30.53 -2.65
CA LEU A 225 -26.11 30.83 -3.96
C LEU A 225 -26.94 30.14 -5.05
N VAL A 226 -27.39 30.96 -6.01
CA VAL A 226 -27.93 30.51 -7.29
C VAL A 226 -26.77 30.00 -8.14
N ASP A 227 -26.97 28.96 -8.95
CA ASP A 227 -25.93 28.33 -9.79
C ASP A 227 -25.13 29.33 -10.64
N SER A 228 -25.77 30.42 -11.10
CA SER A 228 -25.12 31.49 -11.87
C SER A 228 -24.10 32.33 -11.09
N SER A 229 -24.20 32.38 -9.76
CA SER A 229 -23.28 33.13 -8.89
C SER A 229 -22.00 32.34 -8.65
N VAL A 230 -22.08 31.01 -8.57
CA VAL A 230 -20.92 30.13 -8.32
C VAL A 230 -19.92 30.19 -9.48
N SER A 231 -20.40 30.17 -10.73
CA SER A 231 -19.53 30.28 -11.91
C SER A 231 -18.75 31.59 -11.95
N SER A 232 -19.42 32.72 -11.63
CA SER A 232 -18.79 34.04 -11.61
C SER A 232 -17.76 34.19 -10.48
N ILE A 233 -18.05 33.60 -9.31
CA ILE A 233 -17.10 33.54 -8.19
C ILE A 233 -15.90 32.69 -8.60
N PHE A 234 -16.12 31.53 -9.22
CA PHE A 234 -15.08 30.60 -9.62
C PHE A 234 -14.06 31.23 -10.57
N GLU A 235 -14.52 32.04 -11.54
CA GLU A 235 -13.66 32.73 -12.50
C GLU A 235 -12.72 33.77 -11.85
N GLN A 236 -13.06 34.27 -10.66
CA GLN A 236 -12.30 35.30 -9.93
C GLN A 236 -11.42 34.74 -8.80
N LEU A 237 -11.41 33.42 -8.60
CA LEU A 237 -10.73 32.79 -7.47
C LEU A 237 -9.21 32.96 -7.54
N THR A 238 -8.64 33.28 -6.38
CA THR A 238 -7.20 33.21 -6.16
C THR A 238 -6.80 31.85 -5.57
N PRO A 239 -5.58 31.34 -5.85
CA PRO A 239 -5.12 30.05 -5.30
C PRO A 239 -5.11 29.98 -3.77
N LYS A 240 -5.14 31.12 -3.06
CA LYS A 240 -5.19 31.17 -1.58
C LYS A 240 -6.57 30.86 -1.02
N GLU A 241 -7.62 31.14 -1.78
CA GLU A 241 -9.03 30.97 -1.39
C GLU A 241 -9.56 29.57 -1.72
N VAL A 242 -8.82 28.81 -2.53
CA VAL A 242 -9.18 27.45 -2.94
C VAL A 242 -8.67 26.42 -1.93
N ARG A 243 -9.47 25.38 -1.69
CA ARG A 243 -9.08 24.17 -0.96
C ARG A 243 -9.57 22.93 -1.73
N ASN A 244 -8.63 22.12 -2.20
CA ASN A 244 -8.96 20.86 -2.87
C ASN A 244 -8.94 19.73 -1.85
N VAL A 245 -10.09 19.12 -1.60
CA VAL A 245 -10.31 18.17 -0.51
C VAL A 245 -10.76 16.84 -1.09
N CYS A 246 -10.07 15.75 -0.74
CA CYS A 246 -10.50 14.39 -1.04
C CYS A 246 -10.95 13.70 0.26
N ILE A 247 -12.10 13.04 0.26
CA ILE A 247 -12.49 12.18 1.39
C ILE A 247 -12.02 10.76 1.09
N ILE A 248 -11.27 10.17 2.02
CA ILE A 248 -10.77 8.79 1.96
C ILE A 248 -11.27 8.02 3.19
N ALA A 249 -11.73 6.80 2.98
CA ALA A 249 -12.26 5.98 4.07
C ALA A 249 -12.34 4.51 3.67
N HIS A 250 -12.30 3.63 4.67
CA HIS A 250 -12.75 2.24 4.49
C HIS A 250 -14.22 2.21 4.06
N VAL A 251 -14.64 1.12 3.41
CA VAL A 251 -16.05 0.85 3.10
C VAL A 251 -16.89 0.98 4.38
N ASP A 252 -18.07 1.60 4.26
CA ASP A 252 -19.03 1.79 5.36
C ASP A 252 -18.56 2.63 6.56
N HIS A 253 -17.40 3.30 6.53
CA HIS A 253 -16.99 4.26 7.57
C HIS A 253 -17.77 5.60 7.54
N GLY A 254 -18.72 5.77 6.60
CA GLY A 254 -19.64 6.93 6.55
C GLY A 254 -19.10 8.13 5.77
N LYS A 255 -18.21 7.91 4.80
CA LYS A 255 -17.68 8.93 3.89
C LYS A 255 -18.76 9.65 3.07
N THR A 256 -19.65 8.93 2.42
CA THR A 256 -20.71 9.54 1.59
C THR A 256 -21.71 10.31 2.46
N SER A 257 -21.98 9.83 3.68
CA SER A 257 -22.76 10.58 4.67
C SER A 257 -22.07 11.87 5.09
N LEU A 258 -20.75 11.87 5.26
CA LEU A 258 -19.97 13.07 5.56
C LEU A 258 -20.02 14.08 4.39
N ALA A 259 -19.90 13.60 3.15
CA ALA A 259 -20.03 14.42 1.95
C ALA A 259 -21.40 15.08 1.87
N ASP A 260 -22.49 14.32 2.06
CA ASP A 260 -23.85 14.85 2.11
C ASP A 260 -24.03 15.95 3.17
N CYS A 261 -23.39 15.80 4.33
CA CYS A 261 -23.44 16.81 5.38
C CYS A 261 -22.76 18.12 4.98
N LEU A 262 -21.62 18.05 4.31
CA LEU A 262 -20.96 19.24 3.74
C LEU A 262 -21.88 19.90 2.72
N ILE A 263 -22.39 19.15 1.74
CA ILE A 263 -23.27 19.68 0.68
C ILE A 263 -24.54 20.29 1.26
N SER A 264 -25.13 19.70 2.31
CA SER A 264 -26.31 20.28 2.98
C SER A 264 -26.03 21.65 3.62
N GLY A 265 -24.79 21.90 4.02
CA GLY A 265 -24.37 23.15 4.63
C GLY A 265 -24.31 24.34 3.67
N THR A 266 -24.21 24.11 2.35
CA THR A 266 -24.33 25.18 1.34
C THR A 266 -25.78 25.47 0.94
N GLY A 267 -26.72 24.64 1.39
CA GLY A 267 -28.15 24.76 1.05
C GLY A 267 -28.55 24.07 -0.27
N LEU A 268 -27.62 23.39 -0.96
CA LEU A 268 -27.92 22.58 -2.16
C LEU A 268 -28.87 21.41 -1.83
N ILE A 269 -28.69 20.81 -0.65
CA ILE A 269 -29.54 19.73 -0.13
C ILE A 269 -30.24 20.20 1.13
N SER A 270 -31.51 19.82 1.31
CA SER A 270 -32.24 20.07 2.55
C SER A 270 -31.57 19.37 3.73
N ALA A 271 -31.36 20.11 4.83
CA ALA A 271 -30.74 19.61 6.06
C ALA A 271 -31.40 18.33 6.63
N ARG A 272 -32.67 18.08 6.33
CA ARG A 272 -33.39 16.87 6.79
C ARG A 272 -32.86 15.58 6.14
N PHE A 273 -32.43 15.68 4.89
CA PHE A 273 -31.94 14.54 4.12
C PHE A 273 -30.40 14.39 4.16
N SER A 274 -29.73 15.30 4.87
CA SER A 274 -28.30 15.28 5.14
C SER A 274 -27.86 13.92 5.72
N GLY A 275 -26.81 13.34 5.15
CA GLY A 275 -26.23 12.06 5.57
C GLY A 275 -26.93 10.79 5.06
N LYS A 276 -28.08 10.92 4.39
CA LYS A 276 -28.96 9.79 4.01
C LYS A 276 -29.21 9.65 2.50
N LEU A 277 -28.94 10.68 1.69
CA LEU A 277 -29.29 10.70 0.26
C LEU A 277 -28.23 10.05 -0.64
N ARG A 278 -26.95 10.15 -0.24
CA ARG A 278 -25.79 9.84 -1.06
C ARG A 278 -25.80 10.58 -2.38
N PHE A 279 -25.78 11.91 -2.30
CA PHE A 279 -25.95 12.79 -3.46
C PHE A 279 -24.89 12.57 -4.54
N MET A 280 -23.65 12.30 -4.13
CA MET A 280 -22.49 12.10 -5.00
C MET A 280 -22.49 10.75 -5.74
N ASP A 281 -23.25 9.76 -5.24
CA ASP A 281 -23.45 8.48 -5.92
C ASP A 281 -24.51 8.69 -7.01
N SER A 282 -24.06 8.96 -8.24
CA SER A 282 -24.92 9.29 -9.37
C SER A 282 -25.55 8.03 -10.00
N ARG A 283 -24.92 6.87 -9.84
CA ARG A 283 -25.37 5.62 -10.47
C ARG A 283 -26.36 4.84 -9.62
N GLU A 284 -27.24 4.09 -10.27
CA GLU A 284 -28.22 3.23 -9.59
C GLU A 284 -27.57 2.03 -8.89
N ASP A 285 -26.49 1.46 -9.47
CA ASP A 285 -25.74 0.34 -8.89
C ASP A 285 -24.96 0.75 -7.63
N GLU A 286 -24.40 1.96 -7.57
CA GLU A 286 -23.77 2.51 -6.36
C GLU A 286 -24.79 2.65 -5.23
N GLN A 287 -25.96 3.23 -5.53
CA GLN A 287 -27.04 3.43 -4.55
C GLN A 287 -27.57 2.10 -4.02
N THR A 288 -27.82 1.12 -4.89
CA THR A 288 -28.31 -0.21 -4.51
C THR A 288 -27.30 -1.01 -3.71
N ARG A 289 -26.01 -0.94 -4.05
CA ARG A 289 -24.96 -1.74 -3.40
C ARG A 289 -24.48 -1.18 -2.08
N GLY A 290 -24.61 0.12 -1.83
CA GLY A 290 -24.06 0.70 -0.61
C GLY A 290 -22.72 1.40 -0.76
N ILE A 291 -22.07 1.29 -1.92
CA ILE A 291 -20.64 1.58 -2.08
C ILE A 291 -20.39 2.53 -3.25
N THR A 292 -19.55 3.54 -3.02
CA THR A 292 -19.05 4.45 -4.05
C THR A 292 -18.04 3.72 -4.94
N MET A 293 -18.26 3.74 -6.25
CA MET A 293 -17.45 3.04 -7.26
C MET A 293 -16.75 3.99 -8.24
N LYS A 294 -17.25 5.22 -8.37
CA LYS A 294 -16.64 6.28 -9.18
C LYS A 294 -16.34 7.50 -8.32
N SER A 295 -15.13 8.03 -8.44
CA SER A 295 -14.80 9.35 -7.92
C SER A 295 -15.65 10.44 -8.59
N SER A 296 -16.30 11.26 -7.79
CA SER A 296 -17.14 12.40 -8.20
C SER A 296 -16.67 13.67 -7.49
N ALA A 297 -16.78 14.82 -8.13
CA ALA A 297 -16.37 16.10 -7.54
C ALA A 297 -17.48 17.15 -7.53
N ILE A 298 -17.48 17.97 -6.49
CA ILE A 298 -18.40 19.09 -6.31
C ILE A 298 -17.66 20.31 -5.75
N SER A 299 -17.94 21.49 -6.29
CA SER A 299 -17.37 22.74 -5.79
C SER A 299 -18.35 23.46 -4.87
N LEU A 300 -17.93 23.69 -3.62
CA LEU A 300 -18.75 24.25 -2.54
C LEU A 300 -18.17 25.60 -2.08
N TYR A 301 -18.97 26.66 -2.12
CA TYR A 301 -18.55 27.98 -1.64
C TYR A 301 -18.95 28.22 -0.18
N TYR A 302 -17.96 28.46 0.67
CA TYR A 302 -18.10 28.88 2.06
C TYR A 302 -17.31 30.17 2.30
N ASN A 303 -17.96 31.32 2.13
CA ASN A 303 -17.31 32.64 2.18
C ASN A 303 -16.24 32.76 3.29
N PRO A 304 -14.96 33.08 2.96
CA PRO A 304 -14.42 33.41 1.63
C PRO A 304 -13.80 32.22 0.86
N LEU A 305 -13.93 30.99 1.35
CA LEU A 305 -13.26 29.80 0.81
C LEU A 305 -14.09 29.08 -0.26
N MET A 306 -13.41 28.59 -1.30
CA MET A 306 -13.96 27.64 -2.27
C MET A 306 -13.38 26.24 -2.00
N ILE A 307 -14.24 25.29 -1.65
CA ILE A 307 -13.86 23.90 -1.37
C ILE A 307 -14.24 23.03 -2.56
N ASN A 308 -13.24 22.50 -3.27
CA ASN A 308 -13.46 21.47 -4.28
C ASN A 308 -13.40 20.11 -3.59
N LEU A 309 -14.57 19.50 -3.36
CA LEU A 309 -14.71 18.23 -2.66
C LEU A 309 -14.73 17.08 -3.66
N ILE A 310 -13.83 16.11 -3.50
CA ILE A 310 -13.79 14.85 -4.25
C ILE A 310 -14.20 13.73 -3.31
N ASP A 311 -15.29 13.04 -3.66
CA ASP A 311 -15.66 11.78 -3.03
C ASP A 311 -14.96 10.64 -3.78
N SER A 312 -14.06 9.91 -3.10
CA SER A 312 -13.28 8.82 -3.71
C SER A 312 -13.96 7.46 -3.45
N PRO A 313 -13.73 6.39 -4.22
CA PRO A 313 -14.27 5.09 -3.88
C PRO A 313 -13.60 4.50 -2.62
N GLY A 314 -14.37 3.77 -1.82
CA GLY A 314 -13.84 3.12 -0.60
C GLY A 314 -13.36 1.68 -0.82
N HIS A 315 -13.67 1.06 -1.95
CA HIS A 315 -13.35 -0.36 -2.18
C HIS A 315 -11.94 -0.55 -2.77
N VAL A 316 -11.22 -1.59 -2.35
CA VAL A 316 -9.82 -1.87 -2.76
C VAL A 316 -9.65 -1.95 -4.27
N ASP A 317 -10.59 -2.60 -4.98
CA ASP A 317 -10.52 -2.73 -6.44
C ASP A 317 -10.44 -1.40 -7.20
N PHE A 318 -10.80 -0.27 -6.56
CA PHE A 318 -10.76 1.08 -7.14
C PHE A 318 -9.65 1.96 -6.57
N SER A 319 -8.60 1.38 -5.96
CA SER A 319 -7.44 2.10 -5.42
C SER A 319 -6.78 3.03 -6.45
N CYS A 320 -6.72 2.64 -7.72
CA CYS A 320 -6.24 3.51 -8.79
C CYS A 320 -7.02 4.83 -8.86
N GLU A 321 -8.36 4.80 -8.73
CA GLU A 321 -9.18 6.02 -8.71
C GLU A 321 -8.91 6.90 -7.47
N VAL A 322 -8.60 6.28 -6.33
CA VAL A 322 -8.23 7.01 -5.11
C VAL A 322 -6.89 7.70 -5.28
N HIS A 323 -5.91 7.01 -5.86
CA HIS A 323 -4.59 7.59 -6.15
C HIS A 323 -4.69 8.85 -7.03
N TYR A 324 -5.46 8.79 -8.13
CA TYR A 324 -5.68 9.96 -8.99
C TYR A 324 -6.44 11.09 -8.28
N ALA A 325 -7.41 10.77 -7.41
CA ALA A 325 -8.11 11.76 -6.61
C ALA A 325 -7.19 12.47 -5.60
N LEU A 326 -6.26 11.74 -4.96
CA LEU A 326 -5.25 12.30 -4.06
C LEU A 326 -4.23 13.19 -4.79
N ASN A 327 -3.91 12.87 -6.05
CA ASN A 327 -3.05 13.73 -6.88
C ASN A 327 -3.75 15.06 -7.25
N LEU A 328 -5.08 15.10 -7.31
CA LEU A 328 -5.83 16.35 -7.49
C LEU A 328 -5.97 17.15 -6.19
N ALA A 329 -6.05 16.49 -5.03
CA ALA A 329 -6.30 17.13 -3.75
C ALA A 329 -5.06 17.76 -3.10
N ASP A 330 -5.27 18.69 -2.18
CA ASP A 330 -4.24 19.22 -1.27
C ASP A 330 -4.48 18.78 0.17
N ILE A 331 -5.72 18.38 0.47
CA ILE A 331 -6.18 17.93 1.78
C ILE A 331 -6.90 16.58 1.63
N ALA A 332 -6.59 15.64 2.51
CA ALA A 332 -7.28 14.37 2.63
C ALA A 332 -8.05 14.32 3.95
N ILE A 333 -9.37 14.08 3.90
CA ILE A 333 -10.18 13.79 5.07
C ILE A 333 -10.22 12.28 5.25
N LEU A 334 -9.54 11.77 6.26
CA LEU A 334 -9.53 10.36 6.63
C LEU A 334 -10.68 10.06 7.58
N VAL A 335 -11.66 9.28 7.14
CA VAL A 335 -12.80 8.88 7.98
C VAL A 335 -12.58 7.49 8.57
N VAL A 336 -12.58 7.42 9.90
CA VAL A 336 -12.39 6.18 10.66
C VAL A 336 -13.59 5.97 11.57
N ASP A 337 -14.18 4.77 11.53
CA ASP A 337 -15.25 4.38 12.45
C ASP A 337 -14.67 4.18 13.86
N LEU A 338 -15.30 4.79 14.87
CA LEU A 338 -14.91 4.64 16.27
C LEU A 338 -15.08 3.22 16.81
N VAL A 339 -15.96 2.39 16.22
CA VAL A 339 -16.18 1.00 16.65
C VAL A 339 -15.23 0.03 15.95
N GLU A 340 -15.15 0.11 14.62
CA GLU A 340 -14.33 -0.80 13.81
C GLU A 340 -12.84 -0.45 13.89
N GLY A 341 -12.52 0.84 14.06
CA GLY A 341 -11.16 1.32 14.22
C GLY A 341 -10.35 1.30 12.93
N VAL A 342 -9.05 1.05 13.04
CA VAL A 342 -8.12 1.02 11.90
C VAL A 342 -8.25 -0.31 11.16
N CYS A 343 -8.63 -0.24 9.88
CA CYS A 343 -8.74 -1.40 8.99
C CYS A 343 -7.57 -1.41 7.98
N SER A 344 -7.35 -2.51 7.23
CA SER A 344 -6.26 -2.57 6.24
C SER A 344 -6.34 -1.49 5.17
N GLN A 345 -7.53 -1.21 4.63
CA GLN A 345 -7.71 -0.08 3.70
C GLN A 345 -7.31 1.25 4.35
N THR A 346 -7.56 1.46 5.64
CA THR A 346 -7.15 2.69 6.33
C THR A 346 -5.63 2.86 6.27
N GLU A 347 -4.86 1.78 6.49
CA GLU A 347 -3.41 1.79 6.38
C GLU A 347 -2.94 2.07 4.94
N THR A 348 -3.55 1.42 3.94
CA THR A 348 -3.21 1.65 2.51
C THR A 348 -3.54 3.09 2.08
N LEU A 349 -4.70 3.59 2.45
CA LEU A 349 -5.13 4.97 2.16
C LEU A 349 -4.26 6.01 2.86
N LEU A 350 -3.86 5.75 4.12
CA LEU A 350 -2.88 6.56 4.83
C LEU A 350 -1.54 6.57 4.11
N ARG A 351 -1.07 5.41 3.66
CA ARG A 351 0.19 5.27 2.92
C ARG A 351 0.15 6.08 1.62
N GLU A 352 -0.93 5.95 0.84
CA GLU A 352 -1.11 6.74 -0.39
C GLU A 352 -1.18 8.24 -0.11
N ALA A 353 -1.94 8.68 0.89
CA ALA A 353 -2.04 10.11 1.24
C ALA A 353 -0.70 10.71 1.70
N ILE A 354 0.08 9.95 2.47
CA ILE A 354 1.43 10.32 2.93
C ILE A 354 2.41 10.40 1.76
N TYR A 355 2.39 9.43 0.83
CA TYR A 355 3.21 9.44 -0.38
C TYR A 355 2.81 10.55 -1.35
N SER A 356 1.54 10.93 -1.39
CA SER A 356 1.08 12.08 -2.15
C SER A 356 1.41 13.43 -1.46
N HIS A 357 2.02 13.44 -0.27
CA HIS A 357 2.35 14.66 0.49
C HIS A 357 1.15 15.60 0.70
N VAL A 358 0.00 15.02 1.04
CA VAL A 358 -1.27 15.73 1.27
C VAL A 358 -1.45 15.98 2.77
N ASP A 359 -2.03 17.13 3.16
CA ASP A 359 -2.38 17.39 4.57
C ASP A 359 -3.58 16.51 4.98
N ILE A 360 -3.48 15.78 6.09
CA ILE A 360 -4.52 14.82 6.51
C ILE A 360 -5.30 15.35 7.71
N ILE A 361 -6.63 15.34 7.61
CA ILE A 361 -7.57 15.60 8.71
C ILE A 361 -8.21 14.27 9.11
N LEU A 362 -8.08 13.88 10.38
CA LEU A 362 -8.71 12.67 10.91
C LEU A 362 -10.13 12.98 11.39
N VAL A 363 -11.11 12.24 10.87
CA VAL A 363 -12.51 12.28 11.32
C VAL A 363 -12.86 10.95 11.95
N LEU A 364 -13.02 10.94 13.26
CA LEU A 364 -13.50 9.80 14.03
C LEU A 364 -15.04 9.81 14.02
N ASN A 365 -15.61 8.97 13.15
CA ASN A 365 -17.04 8.94 12.83
C ASN A 365 -17.79 7.85 13.62
N LYS A 366 -19.12 7.87 13.54
CA LYS A 366 -20.06 6.97 14.22
C LYS A 366 -19.96 6.98 15.74
N PHE A 367 -19.74 8.18 16.29
CA PHE A 367 -19.65 8.42 17.73
C PHE A 367 -20.88 7.92 18.51
N ASP A 368 -22.06 7.98 17.89
CA ASP A 368 -23.33 7.49 18.42
C ASP A 368 -23.30 6.01 18.82
N ARG A 369 -22.57 5.17 18.07
CA ARG A 369 -22.47 3.73 18.31
C ARG A 369 -21.80 3.39 19.64
N LEU A 370 -20.90 4.24 20.14
CA LEU A 370 -20.27 4.06 21.46
C LEU A 370 -21.33 4.07 22.58
N VAL A 371 -22.37 4.89 22.42
CA VAL A 371 -23.44 5.05 23.41
C VAL A 371 -24.57 4.05 23.19
N VAL A 372 -25.00 3.86 21.94
CA VAL A 372 -26.19 3.07 21.60
C VAL A 372 -25.88 1.58 21.49
N GLU A 373 -24.83 1.21 20.77
CA GLU A 373 -24.48 -0.18 20.48
C GLU A 373 -23.59 -0.77 21.57
N LEU A 374 -22.42 -0.17 21.81
CA LEU A 374 -21.44 -0.67 22.77
C LEU A 374 -21.80 -0.34 24.23
N LYS A 375 -22.67 0.66 24.45
CA LYS A 375 -23.15 1.09 25.78
C LYS A 375 -22.00 1.36 26.77
N MET A 376 -20.90 1.92 26.28
CA MET A 376 -19.72 2.22 27.07
C MET A 376 -19.98 3.34 28.10
N THR A 377 -19.27 3.28 29.21
CA THR A 377 -19.18 4.43 30.13
C THR A 377 -18.32 5.55 29.54
N GLU A 378 -18.48 6.78 30.03
CA GLU A 378 -17.75 7.94 29.52
C GLU A 378 -16.22 7.73 29.63
N ALA A 379 -15.76 7.10 30.72
CA ALA A 379 -14.34 6.82 30.94
C ALA A 379 -13.79 5.70 30.06
N GLU A 380 -14.59 4.68 29.75
CA GLU A 380 -14.20 3.63 28.80
C GLU A 380 -14.12 4.19 27.38
N ALA A 381 -15.09 5.02 26.99
CA ALA A 381 -15.09 5.66 25.69
C ALA A 381 -13.89 6.60 25.51
N PHE A 382 -13.51 7.37 26.54
CA PHE A 382 -12.31 8.21 26.47
C PHE A 382 -11.02 7.39 26.27
N ARG A 383 -10.86 6.32 27.05
CA ARG A 383 -9.72 5.40 26.90
C ARG A 383 -9.68 4.75 25.52
N HIS A 384 -10.84 4.37 24.99
CA HIS A 384 -10.98 3.79 23.65
C HIS A 384 -10.56 4.77 22.56
N ILE A 385 -11.09 5.99 22.60
CA ILE A 385 -10.75 7.06 21.63
C ILE A 385 -9.24 7.36 21.65
N ARG A 386 -8.64 7.47 22.84
CA ARG A 386 -7.20 7.75 22.98
C ARG A 386 -6.35 6.64 22.36
N ARG A 387 -6.66 5.37 22.67
CA ARG A 387 -5.98 4.21 22.08
C ARG A 387 -6.09 4.20 20.56
N LEU A 388 -7.26 4.51 20.01
CA LEU A 388 -7.46 4.54 18.57
C LEU A 388 -6.60 5.61 17.88
N ILE A 389 -6.49 6.81 18.47
CA ILE A 389 -5.61 7.86 17.94
C ILE A 389 -4.14 7.43 18.04
N GLU A 390 -3.72 6.82 19.15
CA GLU A 390 -2.37 6.28 19.34
C GLU A 390 -2.01 5.21 18.29
N LEU A 391 -2.94 4.33 17.96
CA LEU A 391 -2.77 3.32 16.89
C LEU A 391 -2.58 3.95 15.51
N ILE A 392 -3.42 4.92 15.16
CA ILE A 392 -3.32 5.61 13.87
C ILE A 392 -1.97 6.31 13.77
N ASN A 393 -1.54 6.99 14.83
CA ASN A 393 -0.24 7.63 14.89
C ASN A 393 0.92 6.63 14.80
N SER A 394 0.79 5.44 15.40
CA SER A 394 1.78 4.36 15.23
C SER A 394 1.87 3.90 13.77
N CYS A 395 0.74 3.77 13.07
CA CYS A 395 0.72 3.44 11.64
C CYS A 395 1.41 4.52 10.80
N VAL A 396 1.13 5.80 11.09
CA VAL A 396 1.78 6.93 10.42
C VAL A 396 3.30 6.90 10.62
N ALA A 397 3.76 6.67 11.86
CA ALA A 397 5.19 6.57 12.18
C ALA A 397 5.86 5.41 11.41
N GLN A 398 5.23 4.23 11.35
CA GLN A 398 5.73 3.08 10.59
C GLN A 398 5.84 3.39 9.08
N ILE A 399 4.85 4.06 8.50
CA ILE A 399 4.87 4.42 7.07
C ILE A 399 6.00 5.44 6.79
N ILE A 400 6.15 6.46 7.64
CA ILE A 400 7.19 7.48 7.50
C ILE A 400 8.58 6.85 7.66
N GLN A 401 8.75 5.91 8.60
CA GLN A 401 10.00 5.18 8.80
C GLN A 401 10.35 4.32 7.59
N GLY A 402 9.38 3.67 6.97
CA GLY A 402 9.60 2.91 5.73
C GLY A 402 9.94 3.78 4.52
N TYR A 403 9.63 5.08 4.55
CA TYR A 403 9.89 6.03 3.48
C TYR A 403 11.27 6.70 3.57
N LEU A 404 11.72 7.04 4.78
CA LEU A 404 13.00 7.70 5.00
C LEU A 404 14.13 6.68 5.14
N LEU A 405 15.24 6.89 4.43
CA LEU A 405 16.47 6.14 4.63
C LEU A 405 16.98 6.34 6.08
N GLU A 406 17.58 5.31 6.68
CA GLU A 406 18.01 5.29 8.09
C GLU A 406 18.95 6.46 8.49
N GLU A 407 19.53 7.16 7.51
CA GLU A 407 20.54 8.21 7.73
C GLU A 407 19.97 9.60 8.08
N ASP A 408 18.67 9.85 7.90
CA ASP A 408 18.05 11.20 7.97
C ASP A 408 17.09 11.41 9.17
N TRP A 409 17.52 11.04 10.38
CA TRP A 409 16.66 11.03 11.59
C TRP A 409 16.05 12.40 11.96
N GLN A 410 16.74 13.52 11.68
CA GLN A 410 16.20 14.86 11.96
C GLN A 410 15.00 15.20 11.07
N LYS A 411 15.01 14.74 9.81
CA LYS A 411 13.85 14.90 8.91
C LYS A 411 12.70 14.00 9.35
N PHE A 412 13.00 12.80 9.84
CA PHE A 412 12.00 11.90 10.39
C PHE A 412 11.21 12.56 11.53
N GLU A 413 11.89 13.09 12.56
CA GLU A 413 11.21 13.71 13.72
C GLU A 413 10.37 14.93 13.31
N ALA A 414 10.86 15.75 12.38
CA ALA A 414 10.14 16.92 11.88
C ALA A 414 8.88 16.51 11.09
N THR A 415 9.02 15.54 10.18
CA THR A 415 7.91 15.05 9.34
C THR A 415 6.87 14.31 10.18
N GLU A 416 7.30 13.46 11.11
CA GLU A 416 6.41 12.78 12.07
C GLU A 416 5.63 13.80 12.91
N SER A 417 6.31 14.77 13.51
CA SER A 417 5.67 15.79 14.37
C SER A 417 4.65 16.64 13.60
N SER A 418 4.93 16.94 12.33
CA SER A 418 4.01 17.71 11.48
C SER A 418 2.76 16.91 11.10
N ARG A 419 2.89 15.60 10.85
CA ARG A 419 1.80 14.71 10.40
C ARG A 419 1.08 13.98 11.55
N HIS A 420 1.54 14.14 12.79
CA HIS A 420 0.95 13.51 13.96
C HIS A 420 -0.46 14.04 14.28
N PHE A 421 -1.42 13.12 14.47
CA PHE A 421 -2.80 13.43 14.83
C PHE A 421 -2.91 13.76 16.32
N ASP A 422 -3.34 14.98 16.63
CA ASP A 422 -3.54 15.46 17.99
C ASP A 422 -4.78 16.38 18.02
N PRO A 423 -5.84 16.00 18.75
CA PRO A 423 -7.04 16.83 18.88
C PRO A 423 -6.77 18.29 19.29
N THR A 424 -5.67 18.58 20.00
CA THR A 424 -5.30 19.94 20.41
C THR A 424 -4.78 20.81 19.25
N LYS A 425 -4.22 20.20 18.19
CA LYS A 425 -3.84 20.89 16.94
C LYS A 425 -5.05 21.22 16.07
N GLY A 426 -6.20 20.59 16.34
CA GLY A 426 -7.41 20.72 15.52
C GLY A 426 -7.39 19.92 14.22
N ASN A 427 -6.46 18.95 14.08
CA ASN A 427 -6.42 18.02 12.95
C ASN A 427 -7.24 16.73 13.20
N VAL A 428 -7.89 16.60 14.36
CA VAL A 428 -8.82 15.51 14.69
C VAL A 428 -10.21 16.08 14.96
N LEU A 429 -11.22 15.49 14.31
CA LEU A 429 -12.63 15.80 14.49
C LEU A 429 -13.38 14.57 14.98
N PHE A 430 -14.34 14.79 15.88
CA PHE A 430 -15.26 13.75 16.35
C PHE A 430 -16.62 13.97 15.71
N ALA A 431 -17.16 12.95 15.06
CA ALA A 431 -18.34 13.10 14.22
C ALA A 431 -19.33 11.94 14.37
N SER A 432 -20.58 12.26 14.06
CA SER A 432 -21.57 11.28 13.64
C SER A 432 -22.30 11.87 12.43
N ALA A 433 -21.84 11.46 11.25
CA ALA A 433 -22.36 11.96 9.98
C ALA A 433 -23.85 11.61 9.76
N ILE A 434 -24.33 10.48 10.27
CA ILE A 434 -25.74 10.08 10.15
C ILE A 434 -26.68 11.06 10.88
N HIS A 435 -26.25 11.56 12.03
CA HIS A 435 -26.98 12.56 12.82
C HIS A 435 -26.59 14.01 12.48
N GLY A 436 -25.66 14.21 11.55
CA GLY A 436 -25.29 15.52 11.00
C GLY A 436 -24.50 16.44 11.95
N TYR A 437 -23.76 15.88 12.92
CA TYR A 437 -22.96 16.67 13.86
C TYR A 437 -21.49 16.26 13.88
N ALA A 438 -20.62 17.24 14.13
CA ALA A 438 -19.21 17.01 14.44
C ALA A 438 -18.68 18.16 15.28
N PHE A 439 -17.59 17.90 16.01
CA PHE A 439 -16.96 18.89 16.87
C PHE A 439 -15.44 18.74 16.89
N SER A 440 -14.75 19.86 17.06
CA SER A 440 -13.37 19.90 17.51
C SER A 440 -13.31 20.32 18.99
N LEU A 441 -12.15 20.21 19.62
CA LEU A 441 -11.98 20.69 21.00
C LEU A 441 -12.22 22.19 21.12
N GLU A 442 -11.95 22.95 20.05
CA GLU A 442 -12.13 24.40 20.02
C GLU A 442 -13.59 24.82 20.22
N ASP A 443 -14.54 24.04 19.70
CA ASP A 443 -15.98 24.32 19.87
C ASP A 443 -16.38 24.30 21.35
N PHE A 444 -15.80 23.37 22.12
CA PHE A 444 -16.04 23.27 23.56
C PHE A 444 -15.20 24.28 24.37
N VAL A 445 -14.00 24.62 23.92
CA VAL A 445 -13.21 25.70 24.54
C VAL A 445 -13.93 27.04 24.39
N GLU A 446 -14.48 27.34 23.21
CA GLU A 446 -15.32 28.53 22.98
C GLU A 446 -16.54 28.56 23.90
N LEU A 447 -17.15 27.40 24.16
CA LEU A 447 -18.33 27.27 25.02
C LEU A 447 -18.03 27.40 26.52
N TRP A 448 -16.94 26.80 27.00
CA TRP A 448 -16.64 26.66 28.44
C TRP A 448 -15.69 27.70 28.99
N ALA A 449 -14.70 28.17 28.23
CA ALA A 449 -13.74 29.17 28.70
C ALA A 449 -14.40 30.44 29.29
N PRO A 450 -15.43 31.06 28.65
CA PRO A 450 -16.08 32.23 29.22
C PRO A 450 -16.92 31.91 30.46
N LYS A 451 -17.44 30.69 30.59
CA LYS A 451 -18.26 30.27 31.74
C LYS A 451 -17.42 29.95 32.98
N MET A 452 -16.21 29.46 32.78
CA MET A 452 -15.30 29.05 33.84
C MET A 452 -14.24 30.10 34.18
N SER A 453 -14.15 31.20 33.41
CA SER A 453 -13.10 32.21 33.54
C SER A 453 -11.68 31.62 33.45
N ILE A 454 -11.50 30.58 32.62
CA ILE A 454 -10.20 29.95 32.34
C ILE A 454 -9.73 30.44 30.97
N ASP A 455 -8.43 30.67 30.83
CA ASP A 455 -7.83 31.04 29.56
C ASP A 455 -8.03 29.96 28.47
N LYS A 456 -8.30 30.39 27.23
CA LYS A 456 -8.65 29.48 26.13
C LYS A 456 -7.49 28.58 25.74
N GLU A 457 -6.27 29.10 25.69
CA GLU A 457 -5.09 28.30 25.30
C GLU A 457 -4.72 27.30 26.40
N LEU A 458 -4.78 27.73 27.67
CA LEU A 458 -4.54 26.85 28.80
C LEU A 458 -5.57 25.70 28.85
N LEU A 459 -6.85 26.02 28.59
CA LEU A 459 -7.91 25.03 28.56
C LEU A 459 -7.72 24.06 27.40
N LEU A 460 -7.40 24.54 26.19
CA LEU A 460 -7.17 23.71 25.00
C LEU A 460 -6.03 22.71 25.20
N ARG A 461 -4.88 23.15 25.73
CA ARG A 461 -3.70 22.29 25.96
C ARG A 461 -3.97 21.16 26.97
N ASN A 462 -4.76 21.42 27.99
CA ASN A 462 -5.07 20.44 29.03
C ASN A 462 -6.38 19.68 28.76
N PHE A 463 -7.09 20.01 27.68
CA PHE A 463 -8.44 19.50 27.45
C PHE A 463 -8.46 18.00 27.18
N PHE A 464 -7.47 17.52 26.43
CA PHE A 464 -7.30 16.11 26.06
C PHE A 464 -6.15 15.42 26.81
N ALA A 465 -5.53 16.11 27.76
CA ALA A 465 -4.45 15.58 28.60
C ALA A 465 -5.01 14.81 29.81
N ASP A 466 -4.14 14.07 30.50
CA ASP A 466 -4.45 13.49 31.82
C ASP A 466 -4.49 14.60 32.89
N ALA A 467 -5.58 15.36 32.87
CA ALA A 467 -5.84 16.47 33.78
C ALA A 467 -7.29 16.46 34.25
N TYR A 468 -7.56 17.02 35.43
CA TYR A 468 -8.89 17.14 36.02
C TYR A 468 -9.18 18.56 36.49
N LEU A 469 -10.47 18.91 36.48
CA LEU A 469 -10.93 20.22 36.93
C LEU A 469 -11.03 20.28 38.47
N THR A 470 -10.58 21.39 39.05
CA THR A 470 -10.81 21.75 40.46
C THR A 470 -11.39 23.16 40.56
N PRO A 471 -12.00 23.56 41.70
CA PRO A 471 -12.46 24.93 41.90
C PRO A 471 -11.38 25.99 41.73
N ASN A 472 -10.11 25.61 41.89
CA ASN A 472 -8.94 26.50 41.80
C ASN A 472 -8.21 26.39 40.44
N GLY A 473 -8.84 25.79 39.43
CA GLY A 473 -8.25 25.59 38.09
C GLY A 473 -7.96 24.13 37.75
N ILE A 474 -7.13 23.92 36.73
CA ILE A 474 -6.83 22.59 36.17
C ILE A 474 -5.59 22.00 36.88
N LYS A 475 -5.66 20.72 37.26
CA LYS A 475 -4.55 19.98 37.87
C LYS A 475 -4.21 18.72 37.06
N PRO A 476 -2.92 18.30 36.98
CA PRO A 476 -2.50 17.08 36.29
C PRO A 476 -2.74 15.82 37.14
N ASP A 477 -2.58 14.66 36.51
CA ASP A 477 -2.65 13.30 37.07
C ASP A 477 -4.07 12.93 37.53
N ALA A 478 -5.04 12.94 36.62
CA ALA A 478 -6.40 12.53 36.92
C ALA A 478 -6.47 11.01 37.12
N GLU A 479 -5.84 10.24 36.24
CA GLU A 479 -5.82 8.77 36.27
C GLU A 479 -5.21 8.23 37.56
N ALA A 480 -4.03 8.72 37.96
CA ALA A 480 -3.35 8.30 39.19
C ALA A 480 -4.18 8.59 40.46
N LYS A 481 -5.06 9.59 40.41
CA LYS A 481 -5.94 9.99 41.52
C LYS A 481 -7.36 9.43 41.39
N GLY A 482 -7.63 8.61 40.38
CA GLY A 482 -8.98 8.07 40.09
C GLY A 482 -10.03 9.16 39.87
N LYS A 483 -9.62 10.32 39.34
CA LYS A 483 -10.51 11.45 39.02
C LYS A 483 -10.89 11.40 37.54
N ARG A 484 -12.08 11.91 37.22
CA ARG A 484 -12.54 12.06 35.85
C ARG A 484 -11.71 13.13 35.14
N THR A 485 -11.37 12.90 33.88
CA THR A 485 -10.58 13.85 33.10
C THR A 485 -11.41 15.08 32.70
N VAL A 486 -10.74 16.17 32.28
CA VAL A 486 -11.42 17.37 31.76
C VAL A 486 -12.32 17.03 30.56
N PHE A 487 -11.83 16.18 29.64
CA PHE A 487 -12.61 15.73 28.48
C PHE A 487 -13.88 14.95 28.88
N GLU A 488 -13.75 14.03 29.83
CA GLU A 488 -14.89 13.26 30.34
C GLU A 488 -15.97 14.18 30.95
N GLN A 489 -15.55 15.16 31.75
CA GLN A 489 -16.47 16.07 32.45
C GLN A 489 -17.15 17.08 31.52
N LEU A 490 -16.41 17.66 30.57
CA LEU A 490 -16.87 18.83 29.80
C LEU A 490 -17.42 18.48 28.40
N VAL A 491 -17.09 17.31 27.86
CA VAL A 491 -17.52 16.87 26.53
C VAL A 491 -18.34 15.60 26.59
N LEU A 492 -17.75 14.51 27.09
CA LEU A 492 -18.43 13.20 27.03
C LEU A 492 -19.68 13.19 27.89
N GLN A 493 -19.65 13.71 29.11
CA GLN A 493 -20.83 13.71 29.97
C GLN A 493 -22.04 14.46 29.36
N PRO A 494 -21.93 15.73 28.92
CA PRO A 494 -23.05 16.41 28.26
C PRO A 494 -23.55 15.68 27.00
N LEU A 495 -22.64 15.13 26.20
CA LEU A 495 -23.02 14.36 25.01
C LEU A 495 -23.73 13.06 25.39
N TRP A 496 -23.25 12.31 26.39
CA TRP A 496 -23.88 11.06 26.85
C TRP A 496 -25.30 11.30 27.35
N GLU A 497 -25.53 12.38 28.10
CA GLU A 497 -26.86 12.76 28.57
C GLU A 497 -27.81 13.06 27.41
N VAL A 498 -27.34 13.81 26.41
CA VAL A 498 -28.13 14.13 25.20
C VAL A 498 -28.42 12.87 24.37
N HIS A 499 -27.45 11.98 24.17
CA HIS A 499 -27.66 10.72 23.43
C HIS A 499 -28.60 9.76 24.17
N LYS A 500 -28.45 9.63 25.49
CA LYS A 500 -29.37 8.84 26.33
C LYS A 500 -30.79 9.40 26.22
N CYS A 501 -30.96 10.71 26.31
CA CYS A 501 -32.26 11.36 26.20
C CYS A 501 -32.90 11.20 24.81
N GLY A 502 -32.11 11.36 23.74
CA GLY A 502 -32.61 11.37 22.36
C GLY A 502 -32.82 9.97 21.77
N LEU A 503 -31.81 9.10 21.86
CA LEU A 503 -31.77 7.82 21.13
C LEU A 503 -32.25 6.64 21.98
N ILE A 504 -31.97 6.64 23.30
CA ILE A 504 -32.27 5.50 24.20
C ILE A 504 -33.61 5.68 24.90
N GLU A 505 -33.74 6.72 25.73
CA GLU A 505 -34.94 7.00 26.53
C GLU A 505 -36.06 7.64 25.72
N LYS A 506 -35.72 8.27 24.59
CA LYS A 506 -36.64 8.96 23.67
C LYS A 506 -37.56 9.96 24.38
N GLN A 507 -36.97 10.95 25.05
CA GLN A 507 -37.70 11.96 25.82
C GLN A 507 -37.60 13.35 25.16
N LEU A 508 -38.65 13.71 24.41
CA LEU A 508 -38.67 14.97 23.65
C LEU A 508 -38.66 16.23 24.54
N ASP A 509 -39.35 16.20 25.67
CA ASP A 509 -39.49 17.38 26.54
C ASP A 509 -38.17 17.75 27.20
N LYS A 510 -37.40 16.75 27.66
CA LYS A 510 -36.05 16.96 28.18
C LYS A 510 -35.10 17.49 27.10
N LEU A 511 -35.18 17.00 25.86
CA LEU A 511 -34.39 17.51 24.73
C LEU A 511 -34.67 19.01 24.47
N LYS A 512 -35.95 19.42 24.53
CA LYS A 512 -36.35 20.83 24.43
C LYS A 512 -35.87 21.67 25.62
N GLU A 513 -35.82 21.10 26.81
CA GLU A 513 -35.22 21.74 28.00
C GLU A 513 -33.71 21.96 27.83
N PHE A 514 -32.99 20.96 27.31
CA PHE A 514 -31.57 21.10 26.97
C PHE A 514 -31.34 22.18 25.91
N ALA A 515 -32.18 22.24 24.88
CA ALA A 515 -32.12 23.30 23.86
C ALA A 515 -32.23 24.70 24.48
N LYS A 516 -33.16 24.89 25.43
CA LYS A 516 -33.30 26.15 26.17
C LYS A 516 -32.05 26.46 27.01
N LYS A 517 -31.48 25.49 27.71
CA LYS A 517 -30.27 25.67 28.54
C LYS A 517 -29.03 26.04 27.72
N LEU A 518 -28.93 25.53 26.50
CA LEU A 518 -27.81 25.78 25.58
C LEU A 518 -28.05 26.96 24.63
N SER A 519 -29.14 27.71 24.82
CA SER A 519 -29.53 28.86 23.98
C SER A 519 -29.71 28.50 22.49
N ILE A 520 -30.16 27.27 22.21
CA ILE A 520 -30.46 26.78 20.87
C ILE A 520 -31.90 27.18 20.50
N PRO A 521 -32.19 27.56 19.24
CA PRO A 521 -33.55 27.82 18.77
C PRO A 521 -34.52 26.67 19.09
N PRO A 522 -35.81 26.96 19.31
CA PRO A 522 -36.79 25.92 19.64
C PRO A 522 -36.93 24.92 18.48
N LEU A 523 -36.82 23.64 18.82
CA LEU A 523 -36.90 22.52 17.88
C LEU A 523 -38.29 22.46 17.24
N LYS A 524 -38.35 22.38 15.91
CA LYS A 524 -39.59 22.35 15.13
C LYS A 524 -40.12 20.92 14.96
N SER A 525 -39.23 19.94 14.97
CA SER A 525 -39.56 18.55 14.69
C SER A 525 -40.40 17.91 15.80
N ARG A 526 -41.43 17.14 15.39
CA ARG A 526 -42.31 16.40 16.31
C ARG A 526 -41.84 14.97 16.57
N ARG A 527 -41.17 14.35 15.59
CA ARG A 527 -40.55 13.03 15.75
C ARG A 527 -39.26 13.18 16.53
N ILE A 528 -39.02 12.27 17.45
CA ILE A 528 -37.91 12.35 18.41
C ILE A 528 -36.57 12.20 17.68
N ASP A 529 -36.46 11.23 16.78
CA ASP A 529 -35.24 11.00 16.00
C ASP A 529 -34.91 12.23 15.12
N ASP A 530 -35.91 12.79 14.43
CA ASP A 530 -35.75 14.02 13.63
C ASP A 530 -35.40 15.26 14.51
N ALA A 531 -35.98 15.35 15.71
CA ALA A 531 -35.72 16.43 16.67
C ALA A 531 -34.34 16.33 17.30
N PHE A 532 -33.84 15.11 17.54
CA PHE A 532 -32.47 14.86 17.97
C PHE A 532 -31.49 15.29 16.87
N ASP A 533 -31.70 14.88 15.62
CA ASP A 533 -30.88 15.30 14.49
C ASP A 533 -30.91 16.84 14.34
N GLU A 534 -32.07 17.49 14.48
CA GLU A 534 -32.22 18.95 14.46
C GLU A 534 -31.44 19.61 15.61
N PHE A 535 -31.55 19.09 16.83
CA PHE A 535 -30.83 19.57 17.99
C PHE A 535 -29.31 19.49 17.77
N MET A 536 -28.80 18.33 17.33
CA MET A 536 -27.37 18.11 17.17
C MET A 536 -26.80 18.96 16.03
N ARG A 537 -27.53 19.12 14.91
CA ARG A 537 -27.14 20.02 13.81
C ARG A 537 -27.08 21.49 14.22
N LEU A 538 -27.93 21.93 15.14
CA LEU A 538 -27.91 23.31 15.65
C LEU A 538 -26.84 23.50 16.73
N PHE A 539 -26.61 22.48 17.56
CA PHE A 539 -25.63 22.56 18.65
C PHE A 539 -24.20 22.48 18.14
N LEU A 540 -23.89 21.44 17.34
CA LEU A 540 -22.55 21.13 16.83
C LEU A 540 -22.62 20.84 15.32
N PRO A 541 -22.85 21.86 14.47
CA PRO A 541 -23.00 21.64 13.03
C PRO A 541 -21.73 21.02 12.43
N LEU A 542 -21.87 19.86 11.79
CA LEU A 542 -20.74 19.15 11.19
C LEU A 542 -19.95 20.02 10.21
N THR A 543 -20.67 20.74 9.36
CA THR A 543 -20.09 21.61 8.34
C THR A 543 -19.19 22.68 8.94
N ARG A 544 -19.57 23.28 10.08
CA ARG A 544 -18.76 24.32 10.74
C ARG A 544 -17.44 23.75 11.22
N ALA A 545 -17.46 22.59 11.88
CA ALA A 545 -16.25 21.94 12.38
C ALA A 545 -15.31 21.53 11.24
N ALA A 546 -15.85 20.90 10.19
CA ALA A 546 -15.09 20.45 9.03
C ALA A 546 -14.48 21.62 8.23
N VAL A 547 -15.26 22.65 7.90
CA VAL A 547 -14.77 23.82 7.17
C VAL A 547 -13.70 24.58 7.97
N ARG A 548 -13.85 24.68 9.30
CA ARG A 548 -12.82 25.29 10.16
C ARG A 548 -11.50 24.50 10.11
N ALA A 549 -11.56 23.16 10.14
CA ALA A 549 -10.37 22.33 10.02
C ALA A 549 -9.72 22.47 8.63
N ILE A 550 -10.50 22.43 7.56
CA ILE A 550 -10.04 22.61 6.17
C ILE A 550 -9.39 23.98 5.97
N ALA A 551 -9.94 25.04 6.58
CA ALA A 551 -9.41 26.40 6.49
C ALA A 551 -8.00 26.55 7.07
N LYS A 552 -7.64 25.72 8.07
CA LYS A 552 -6.32 25.72 8.72
C LYS A 552 -5.25 24.99 7.91
N CYS A 553 -5.64 24.10 7.01
CA CYS A 553 -4.73 23.38 6.14
C CYS A 553 -4.18 24.27 5.03
N LYS A 554 -3.08 23.81 4.42
CA LYS A 554 -2.37 24.51 3.36
C LYS A 554 -3.26 24.78 2.15
N SER A 555 -3.05 25.93 1.52
CA SER A 555 -3.61 26.26 0.22
C SER A 555 -2.85 25.53 -0.91
N PRO A 556 -3.44 25.39 -2.12
CA PRO A 556 -2.74 24.89 -3.30
C PRO A 556 -1.38 25.58 -3.54
N LYS A 557 -1.31 26.90 -3.28
CA LYS A 557 -0.08 27.68 -3.45
C LYS A 557 1.01 27.29 -2.46
N GLU A 558 0.65 27.05 -1.20
CA GLU A 558 1.61 26.61 -0.17
C GLU A 558 2.03 25.16 -0.41
N THR A 559 1.08 24.31 -0.82
CA THR A 559 1.31 22.89 -1.11
C THR A 559 2.24 22.70 -2.31
N CYS A 560 2.05 23.45 -3.39
CA CYS A 560 2.96 23.44 -4.54
C CYS A 560 4.33 24.08 -4.26
N ALA A 561 4.50 24.84 -3.16
CA ALA A 561 5.80 25.42 -2.82
C ALA A 561 6.76 24.40 -2.17
N GLU A 562 6.22 23.28 -1.69
CA GLU A 562 6.97 22.17 -1.09
C GLU A 562 7.57 21.28 -2.18
N ASP A 563 8.90 21.12 -2.15
CA ASP A 563 9.64 20.36 -3.15
C ASP A 563 9.21 18.87 -3.17
N GLU A 564 8.75 18.34 -2.03
CA GLU A 564 8.24 16.98 -1.91
C GLU A 564 6.96 16.75 -2.73
N ARG A 565 5.98 17.65 -2.65
CA ARG A 565 4.74 17.55 -3.43
C ARG A 565 5.00 17.68 -4.92
N LEU A 566 5.87 18.62 -5.31
CA LEU A 566 6.25 18.83 -6.72
C LEU A 566 6.93 17.60 -7.32
N SER A 567 7.69 16.85 -6.52
CA SER A 567 8.43 15.66 -6.96
C SER A 567 7.55 14.55 -7.54
N ILE A 568 6.24 14.57 -7.21
CA ILE A 568 5.23 13.64 -7.74
C ILE A 568 4.93 13.90 -9.21
N PHE A 569 4.95 15.17 -9.64
CA PHE A 569 4.64 15.56 -11.00
C PHE A 569 5.91 15.69 -11.84
N VAL A 570 7.00 16.19 -11.26
CA VAL A 570 8.21 16.59 -11.99
C VAL A 570 9.45 16.19 -11.20
N SER A 571 10.49 15.69 -11.86
CA SER A 571 11.78 15.43 -11.21
C SER A 571 12.45 16.71 -10.67
N PRO A 572 13.04 16.69 -9.46
CA PRO A 572 13.66 17.87 -8.87
C PRO A 572 14.82 18.43 -9.71
N ASN A 573 14.93 19.77 -9.74
CA ASN A 573 16.09 20.58 -10.14
C ASN A 573 16.52 20.69 -11.61
N ASN A 574 16.04 19.86 -12.56
CA ASN A 574 16.45 19.98 -13.98
C ASN A 574 15.33 20.30 -14.98
N HIS A 575 14.06 20.16 -14.63
CA HIS A 575 12.96 20.30 -15.59
C HIS A 575 12.46 21.75 -15.70
N ARG A 576 12.25 22.23 -16.94
CA ARG A 576 11.74 23.58 -17.25
C ARG A 576 10.45 23.97 -16.51
N LEU A 577 9.56 23.00 -16.24
CA LEU A 577 8.28 23.25 -15.58
C LEU A 577 8.40 23.46 -14.06
N TRP A 578 9.50 23.03 -13.43
CA TRP A 578 9.65 23.06 -11.97
C TRP A 578 9.41 24.45 -11.37
N LYS A 579 10.00 25.48 -11.98
CA LYS A 579 9.84 26.87 -11.52
C LYS A 579 8.42 27.39 -11.69
N ALA A 580 7.74 27.05 -12.79
CA ALA A 580 6.38 27.50 -13.07
C ALA A 580 5.39 26.87 -12.06
N LEU A 581 5.52 25.57 -11.81
CA LEU A 581 4.61 24.84 -10.91
C LEU A 581 4.77 25.25 -9.45
N ARG A 582 5.99 25.58 -9.02
CA ARG A 582 6.28 25.93 -7.61
C ARG A 582 5.49 27.14 -7.10
N PHE A 583 5.24 28.13 -7.96
CA PHE A 583 4.56 29.35 -7.55
C PHE A 583 3.03 29.28 -7.65
N CYS A 584 2.50 28.28 -8.37
CA CYS A 584 1.07 28.10 -8.63
C CYS A 584 0.39 29.43 -9.04
N ASP A 585 1.02 30.16 -9.97
CA ASP A 585 0.62 31.52 -10.32
C ASP A 585 -0.42 31.51 -11.45
N PRO A 586 -1.61 32.12 -11.26
CA PRO A 586 -2.62 32.25 -12.32
C PRO A 586 -2.15 33.07 -13.52
N GLU A 587 -1.18 33.98 -13.34
CA GLU A 587 -0.68 34.86 -14.41
C GLU A 587 0.61 34.33 -15.06
N ALA A 588 1.01 33.10 -14.75
CA ALA A 588 2.18 32.47 -15.36
C ALA A 588 2.03 32.32 -16.89
N GLU A 589 3.14 32.53 -17.60
CA GLU A 589 3.22 32.40 -19.07
C GLU A 589 2.94 30.96 -19.55
N ILE A 590 3.32 29.97 -18.73
CA ILE A 590 3.12 28.54 -19.03
C ILE A 590 1.90 28.04 -18.28
N CYS A 591 0.89 27.60 -19.04
CA CYS A 591 -0.29 26.95 -18.51
C CYS A 591 -0.07 25.44 -18.48
N VAL A 592 -0.25 24.83 -17.30
CA VAL A 592 -0.09 23.38 -17.10
C VAL A 592 -1.33 22.83 -16.43
N ALA A 593 -1.94 21.82 -17.04
CA ALA A 593 -3.11 21.12 -16.52
C ALA A 593 -2.82 19.62 -16.40
N TYR A 594 -3.13 19.03 -15.26
CA TYR A 594 -2.99 17.60 -15.00
C TYR A 594 -4.36 16.92 -15.10
N VAL A 595 -4.51 15.97 -16.03
CA VAL A 595 -5.75 15.21 -16.26
C VAL A 595 -5.73 13.96 -15.40
N ALA A 596 -6.62 13.89 -14.42
CA ALA A 596 -6.65 12.78 -13.46
C ALA A 596 -7.77 11.77 -13.73
N LYS A 597 -8.85 12.19 -14.41
CA LYS A 597 -9.98 11.30 -14.70
C LYS A 597 -10.74 11.75 -15.93
N LEU A 598 -11.27 10.79 -16.68
CA LEU A 598 -12.24 11.03 -17.75
C LEU A 598 -13.63 10.61 -17.28
N LEU A 599 -14.62 11.45 -17.57
CA LEU A 599 -16.02 11.28 -17.19
C LEU A 599 -16.87 11.30 -18.47
N LEU A 600 -17.96 10.52 -18.45
CA LEU A 600 -18.98 10.56 -19.49
C LEU A 600 -20.25 11.18 -18.88
N CYS A 601 -20.57 12.41 -19.27
CA CYS A 601 -21.74 13.15 -18.78
C CYS A 601 -22.60 13.55 -19.98
N ASP A 602 -23.86 13.12 -20.02
CA ASP A 602 -24.82 13.42 -21.11
C ASP A 602 -24.28 13.12 -22.52
N GLY A 603 -23.51 12.03 -22.67
CA GLY A 603 -22.89 11.63 -23.93
C GLY A 603 -21.64 12.46 -24.33
N LYS A 604 -21.24 13.44 -23.52
CA LYS A 604 -19.99 14.21 -23.70
C LYS A 604 -18.86 13.60 -22.88
N LYS A 605 -17.68 13.53 -23.48
CA LYS A 605 -16.45 13.11 -22.79
C LYS A 605 -15.81 14.33 -22.16
N VAL A 606 -15.69 14.29 -20.84
CA VAL A 606 -15.22 15.41 -20.03
C VAL A 606 -14.03 14.96 -19.22
N ALA A 607 -12.89 15.65 -19.37
CA ALA A 607 -11.69 15.42 -18.60
C ALA A 607 -11.73 16.26 -17.33
N MET A 608 -11.69 15.61 -16.17
CA MET A 608 -11.48 16.25 -14.86
C MET A 608 -9.98 16.49 -14.66
N CYS A 609 -9.62 17.75 -14.41
CA CYS A 609 -8.22 18.16 -14.30
C CYS A 609 -7.99 19.17 -13.17
N ARG A 610 -6.74 19.29 -12.76
CA ARG A 610 -6.25 20.38 -11.91
C ARG A 610 -5.31 21.26 -12.71
N ILE A 611 -5.52 22.57 -12.63
CA ILE A 611 -4.61 23.55 -13.21
C ILE A 611 -3.48 23.76 -12.21
N LEU A 612 -2.25 23.42 -12.59
CA LEU A 612 -1.09 23.53 -11.71
C LEU A 612 -0.39 24.90 -11.85
N SER A 613 -0.45 25.50 -13.04
CA SER A 613 0.15 26.80 -13.34
C SER A 613 -0.65 27.51 -14.44
N GLY A 614 -0.70 28.83 -14.40
CA GLY A 614 -1.35 29.68 -15.40
C GLY A 614 -2.88 29.73 -15.30
N ARG A 615 -3.51 30.27 -16.34
CA ARG A 615 -4.95 30.35 -16.48
C ARG A 615 -5.38 29.61 -17.73
N LEU A 616 -6.41 28.79 -17.59
CA LEU A 616 -7.03 28.08 -18.70
C LEU A 616 -8.26 28.84 -19.18
N VAL A 617 -8.35 29.10 -20.49
CA VAL A 617 -9.45 29.85 -21.12
C VAL A 617 -9.97 29.05 -22.31
N ASN A 618 -11.27 29.16 -22.61
CA ASN A 618 -11.84 28.58 -23.83
C ASN A 618 -11.08 29.09 -25.08
N GLY A 619 -10.70 28.19 -25.97
CA GLY A 619 -9.88 28.41 -27.16
C GLY A 619 -8.38 28.22 -26.96
N THR A 620 -7.91 27.86 -25.76
CA THR A 620 -6.48 27.64 -25.50
C THR A 620 -6.00 26.34 -26.17
N LEU A 621 -4.87 26.42 -26.87
CA LEU A 621 -4.16 25.26 -27.42
C LEU A 621 -3.19 24.71 -26.38
N LEU A 622 -3.32 23.44 -26.03
CA LEU A 622 -2.38 22.72 -25.16
C LEU A 622 -1.79 21.52 -25.91
N TYR A 623 -0.57 21.13 -25.54
CA TYR A 623 0.16 19.98 -26.04
C TYR A 623 0.20 18.89 -24.98
N ILE A 624 0.05 17.64 -25.41
CA ILE A 624 0.21 16.48 -24.52
C ILE A 624 1.70 16.27 -24.26
N VAL A 625 2.06 16.16 -22.98
CA VAL A 625 3.41 15.79 -22.56
C VAL A 625 3.47 14.26 -22.44
N ASP A 626 3.99 13.59 -23.48
CA ASP A 626 4.13 12.12 -23.54
C ASP A 626 5.60 11.72 -23.79
N SER A 627 5.99 10.57 -23.25
CA SER A 627 7.35 10.02 -23.37
C SER A 627 7.64 9.36 -24.71
N ASN A 628 6.61 9.05 -25.51
CA ASN A 628 6.72 8.02 -26.54
C ASN A 628 6.51 8.45 -28.00
N GLN A 629 6.44 9.74 -28.34
CA GLN A 629 6.31 10.16 -29.75
C GLN A 629 7.10 11.42 -30.11
N ASP A 630 7.78 11.38 -31.27
CA ASP A 630 8.42 12.51 -31.96
C ASP A 630 7.42 13.58 -32.45
N GLN A 631 6.11 13.41 -32.22
CA GLN A 631 5.05 14.34 -32.60
C GLN A 631 4.23 14.74 -31.37
N SER A 632 4.32 16.01 -30.99
CA SER A 632 3.49 16.61 -29.93
C SER A 632 2.05 16.76 -30.44
N SER A 633 1.18 15.85 -30.01
CA SER A 633 -0.27 15.99 -30.23
C SER A 633 -0.79 17.20 -29.47
N SER A 634 -1.55 18.05 -30.16
CA SER A 634 -2.16 19.26 -29.59
C SER A 634 -3.68 19.14 -29.52
N ILE A 635 -4.25 19.77 -28.50
CA ILE A 635 -5.67 19.77 -28.18
C ILE A 635 -6.10 21.22 -27.95
N THR A 636 -7.21 21.62 -28.58
CA THR A 636 -7.84 22.92 -28.34
C THR A 636 -8.99 22.75 -27.37
N ILE A 637 -8.99 23.52 -26.28
CA ILE A 637 -10.00 23.40 -25.23
C ILE A 637 -11.17 24.32 -25.55
N ASN A 638 -12.32 23.77 -25.94
CA ASN A 638 -13.47 24.57 -26.37
C ASN A 638 -14.41 24.94 -25.23
N ASN A 639 -14.74 23.98 -24.36
CA ASN A 639 -15.72 24.14 -23.30
C ASN A 639 -15.12 23.76 -21.94
N LEU A 640 -15.11 24.72 -21.02
CA LEU A 640 -14.73 24.55 -19.60
C LEU A 640 -15.97 24.46 -18.71
N TYR A 641 -15.88 23.65 -17.67
CA TYR A 641 -16.94 23.35 -16.72
C TYR A 641 -16.42 23.31 -15.27
N VAL A 642 -17.29 23.68 -14.34
CA VAL A 642 -17.19 23.36 -12.90
C VAL A 642 -18.04 22.13 -12.63
N LEU A 643 -17.49 21.20 -11.86
CA LEU A 643 -18.15 19.96 -11.47
C LEU A 643 -19.08 20.22 -10.28
N MET A 644 -20.38 19.93 -10.43
CA MET A 644 -21.38 20.04 -9.36
C MET A 644 -22.02 18.68 -9.05
N GLY A 645 -21.19 17.64 -8.96
CA GLY A 645 -21.64 16.25 -8.82
C GLY A 645 -22.27 15.73 -10.11
N ARG A 646 -23.61 15.82 -10.22
CA ARG A 646 -24.37 15.32 -11.38
C ARG A 646 -24.45 16.31 -12.53
N GLU A 647 -24.24 17.59 -12.26
CA GLU A 647 -24.40 18.67 -13.22
C GLU A 647 -23.04 19.32 -13.57
N LEU A 648 -22.96 19.86 -14.78
CA LEU A 648 -21.80 20.60 -15.28
C LEU A 648 -22.17 22.07 -15.48
N LEU A 649 -21.51 22.97 -14.75
CA LEU A 649 -21.73 24.41 -14.89
C LEU A 649 -20.68 25.00 -15.85
N PRO A 650 -21.07 25.61 -16.99
CA PRO A 650 -20.11 26.17 -17.93
C PRO A 650 -19.43 27.42 -17.36
N ILE A 651 -18.13 27.54 -17.63
CA ILE A 651 -17.27 28.68 -17.23
C ILE A 651 -16.42 29.16 -18.41
N LYS A 652 -15.93 30.40 -18.32
CA LYS A 652 -15.05 31.01 -19.35
C LYS A 652 -13.58 30.75 -19.09
N SER A 653 -13.18 30.72 -17.82
CA SER A 653 -11.80 30.54 -17.42
C SER A 653 -11.65 29.90 -16.05
N ALA A 654 -10.55 29.18 -15.84
CA ALA A 654 -10.18 28.59 -14.56
C ALA A 654 -8.73 28.94 -14.22
N SER A 655 -8.46 29.27 -12.95
CA SER A 655 -7.14 29.71 -12.45
C SER A 655 -6.33 28.56 -11.86
N ALA A 656 -5.01 28.75 -11.76
CA ALA A 656 -4.10 27.82 -11.09
C ALA A 656 -4.58 27.46 -9.67
N GLY A 657 -4.41 26.19 -9.30
CA GLY A 657 -4.85 25.61 -8.05
C GLY A 657 -6.29 25.10 -8.07
N SER A 658 -7.10 25.47 -9.07
CA SER A 658 -8.51 25.04 -9.16
C SER A 658 -8.65 23.69 -9.87
N ILE A 659 -9.67 22.92 -9.46
CA ILE A 659 -10.14 21.73 -10.17
C ILE A 659 -11.26 22.14 -11.10
N CYS A 660 -11.12 21.84 -12.38
CA CYS A 660 -12.16 22.07 -13.38
C CYS A 660 -12.29 20.86 -14.29
N ALA A 661 -13.22 20.95 -15.22
CA ALA A 661 -13.41 19.92 -16.22
C ALA A 661 -13.54 20.54 -17.61
N PHE A 662 -13.14 19.81 -18.65
CA PHE A 662 -13.23 20.31 -20.01
C PHE A 662 -13.56 19.20 -21.00
N GLU A 663 -14.24 19.57 -22.07
CA GLU A 663 -14.59 18.62 -23.13
C GLU A 663 -13.32 18.19 -23.90
N LEU A 664 -13.13 16.89 -24.05
CA LEU A 664 -11.93 16.30 -24.61
C LEU A 664 -12.26 15.33 -25.76
N ASP A 665 -11.48 15.41 -26.84
CA ASP A 665 -11.47 14.43 -27.93
C ASP A 665 -10.62 13.18 -27.58
N ASP A 666 -10.73 12.12 -28.39
CA ASP A 666 -10.18 10.75 -28.15
C ASP A 666 -8.64 10.62 -28.02
N LEU A 667 -7.90 11.72 -27.90
CA LEU A 667 -6.43 11.75 -27.96
C LEU A 667 -5.73 11.72 -26.59
N ALA A 668 -6.35 12.18 -25.50
CA ALA A 668 -5.69 12.18 -24.18
C ALA A 668 -6.13 11.01 -23.31
N SER A 669 -5.17 10.43 -22.58
CA SER A 669 -5.38 9.36 -21.60
C SER A 669 -5.33 9.88 -20.16
N ILE A 670 -5.82 9.07 -19.22
CA ILE A 670 -5.78 9.37 -17.79
C ILE A 670 -4.33 9.47 -17.31
N GLY A 671 -4.05 10.45 -16.45
CA GLY A 671 -2.72 10.72 -15.92
C GLY A 671 -1.85 11.57 -16.85
N THR A 672 -2.36 12.05 -17.99
CA THR A 672 -1.61 12.94 -18.88
C THR A 672 -1.50 14.36 -18.34
N THR A 673 -0.37 15.00 -18.62
CA THR A 673 -0.18 16.43 -18.35
C THR A 673 -0.25 17.18 -19.66
N LEU A 674 -1.03 18.26 -19.68
CA LEU A 674 -1.19 19.16 -20.81
C LEU A 674 -0.43 20.46 -20.52
N CYS A 675 0.30 20.97 -21.50
CA CYS A 675 1.12 22.17 -21.38
C CYS A 675 0.86 23.13 -22.55
N SER A 676 0.88 24.44 -22.32
CA SER A 676 0.76 25.43 -23.42
C SER A 676 1.96 25.41 -24.39
N GLN A 677 3.07 24.78 -24.01
CA GLN A 677 4.26 24.63 -24.83
C GLN A 677 4.57 23.15 -25.09
N PRO A 678 5.05 22.78 -26.30
CA PRO A 678 5.46 21.42 -26.59
C PRO A 678 6.72 21.08 -25.77
N LEU A 679 6.62 20.04 -24.95
CA LEU A 679 7.71 19.51 -24.13
C LEU A 679 7.98 18.07 -24.51
N THR A 680 9.26 17.74 -24.69
CA THR A 680 9.75 16.38 -24.97
C THR A 680 10.32 15.69 -23.71
N GLU A 681 10.42 16.41 -22.59
CA GLU A 681 10.92 15.88 -21.32
C GLU A 681 9.84 15.02 -20.65
N THR A 682 10.24 13.84 -20.15
CA THR A 682 9.34 12.92 -19.46
C THR A 682 9.02 13.41 -18.06
N LEU A 683 7.73 13.37 -17.70
CA LEU A 683 7.26 13.68 -16.35
C LEU A 683 7.36 12.44 -15.46
N ASN A 684 7.67 12.66 -14.19
CA ASN A 684 7.93 11.59 -13.24
C ASN A 684 6.62 11.10 -12.61
N LEU A 685 5.65 10.71 -13.44
CA LEU A 685 4.40 10.13 -12.98
C LEU A 685 4.67 8.67 -12.58
N LYS A 686 5.25 8.49 -11.40
CA LYS A 686 5.41 7.19 -10.73
C LYS A 686 4.03 6.65 -10.37
N SER A 687 3.35 6.07 -11.34
CA SER A 687 2.13 5.33 -11.07
C SER A 687 2.52 3.87 -10.81
N SER A 688 2.87 3.56 -9.55
CA SER A 688 2.93 2.17 -9.08
C SER A 688 1.49 1.65 -8.95
N LEU A 689 0.80 1.55 -10.09
CA LEU A 689 -0.57 1.07 -10.14
C LEU A 689 -0.55 -0.44 -9.93
N ILE A 690 -1.51 -0.92 -9.15
CA ILE A 690 -1.78 -2.36 -9.02
C ILE A 690 -2.06 -2.90 -10.41
N GLU A 691 -1.31 -3.93 -10.84
CA GLU A 691 -1.56 -4.56 -12.13
C GLU A 691 -2.93 -5.27 -12.09
N PRO A 692 -3.85 -4.98 -13.02
CA PRO A 692 -5.12 -5.68 -13.08
C PRO A 692 -4.86 -7.12 -13.56
N LEU A 693 -5.38 -8.11 -12.84
CA LEU A 693 -5.09 -9.52 -13.07
C LEU A 693 -6.33 -10.34 -13.49
N VAL A 694 -7.54 -9.88 -13.18
CA VAL A 694 -8.77 -10.61 -13.47
C VAL A 694 -9.17 -10.41 -14.92
N ARG A 695 -9.09 -11.46 -15.72
CA ARG A 695 -9.40 -11.47 -17.15
C ARG A 695 -10.72 -12.18 -17.45
N VAL A 696 -11.53 -11.61 -18.33
CA VAL A 696 -12.71 -12.25 -18.94
C VAL A 696 -12.67 -12.10 -20.45
N SER A 697 -13.20 -13.09 -21.17
CA SER A 697 -13.56 -12.93 -22.58
C SER A 697 -14.97 -12.35 -22.66
N ILE A 698 -15.15 -11.33 -23.51
CA ILE A 698 -16.45 -10.71 -23.79
C ILE A 698 -16.78 -10.95 -25.25
N ARG A 699 -18.00 -11.43 -25.50
CA ARG A 699 -18.50 -11.66 -26.86
C ARG A 699 -19.92 -11.13 -27.01
N THR A 700 -20.27 -10.64 -28.19
CA THR A 700 -21.65 -10.32 -28.54
C THR A 700 -22.35 -11.55 -29.14
N GLU A 701 -23.65 -11.67 -28.91
CA GLU A 701 -24.47 -12.72 -29.55
C GLU A 701 -25.01 -12.30 -30.94
N GLY A 702 -24.92 -11.02 -31.29
CA GLY A 702 -25.47 -10.47 -32.53
C GLY A 702 -24.49 -10.35 -33.70
N ASP A 703 -24.90 -9.57 -34.70
CA ASP A 703 -24.23 -9.43 -36.00
C ASP A 703 -22.80 -8.85 -35.91
N PRO A 704 -21.95 -9.01 -36.95
CA PRO A 704 -20.60 -8.43 -37.00
C PRO A 704 -20.54 -6.91 -36.78
N GLU A 705 -21.63 -6.18 -37.03
CA GLU A 705 -21.72 -4.74 -36.72
C GLU A 705 -21.76 -4.47 -35.21
N GLU A 706 -22.44 -5.31 -34.43
CA GLU A 706 -22.44 -5.23 -32.97
C GLU A 706 -21.07 -5.56 -32.40
N TRP A 707 -20.34 -6.49 -33.03
CA TRP A 707 -18.96 -6.80 -32.66
C TRP A 707 -18.03 -5.58 -32.77
N GLU A 708 -18.12 -4.81 -33.86
CA GLU A 708 -17.30 -3.61 -34.03
C GLU A 708 -17.75 -2.48 -33.09
N LYS A 709 -19.06 -2.38 -32.77
CA LYS A 709 -19.55 -1.47 -31.72
C LYS A 709 -18.99 -1.85 -30.35
N LEU A 710 -19.03 -3.13 -29.97
CA LEU A 710 -18.46 -3.63 -28.73
C LEU A 710 -16.96 -3.32 -28.66
N ARG A 711 -16.22 -3.55 -29.75
CA ARG A 711 -14.79 -3.24 -29.83
C ARG A 711 -14.51 -1.76 -29.57
N LYS A 712 -15.33 -0.86 -30.12
CA LYS A 712 -15.24 0.59 -29.86
C LYS A 712 -15.60 0.93 -28.41
N SER A 713 -16.70 0.38 -27.88
CA SER A 713 -17.11 0.59 -26.48
C SER A 713 -16.07 0.09 -25.49
N LEU A 714 -15.44 -1.06 -25.73
CA LEU A 714 -14.36 -1.58 -24.89
C LEU A 714 -13.10 -0.71 -24.93
N ARG A 715 -12.73 -0.17 -26.09
CA ARG A 715 -11.63 0.81 -26.18
C ARG A 715 -11.96 2.08 -25.41
N GLN A 716 -13.21 2.56 -25.51
CA GLN A 716 -13.68 3.72 -24.73
C GLN A 716 -13.66 3.43 -23.23
N LEU A 717 -14.07 2.24 -22.80
CA LEU A 717 -13.99 1.83 -21.40
C LEU A 717 -12.55 1.85 -20.88
N ALA A 718 -11.60 1.31 -21.64
CA ALA A 718 -10.17 1.33 -21.29
C ALA A 718 -9.58 2.75 -21.24
N MET A 719 -10.18 3.72 -21.94
CA MET A 719 -9.81 5.13 -21.82
C MET A 719 -10.39 5.77 -20.55
N LEU A 720 -11.63 5.42 -20.19
CA LEU A 720 -12.34 5.96 -19.03
C LEU A 720 -11.85 5.39 -17.69
N ASP A 721 -11.32 4.18 -17.69
CA ASP A 721 -10.80 3.52 -16.48
C ASP A 721 -9.37 3.01 -16.71
N SER A 722 -8.41 3.67 -16.06
CA SER A 722 -6.97 3.35 -16.15
C SER A 722 -6.61 1.93 -15.70
N ALA A 723 -7.46 1.31 -14.86
CA ALA A 723 -7.23 -0.04 -14.36
C ALA A 723 -7.80 -1.12 -15.29
N VAL A 724 -8.42 -0.72 -16.41
CA VAL A 724 -8.95 -1.63 -17.42
C VAL A 724 -7.97 -1.78 -18.56
N ARG A 725 -7.71 -3.02 -18.97
CA ARG A 725 -6.97 -3.33 -20.21
C ARG A 725 -7.83 -4.17 -21.13
N VAL A 726 -7.77 -3.85 -22.42
CA VAL A 726 -8.49 -4.59 -23.46
C VAL A 726 -7.48 -5.05 -24.50
N PHE A 727 -7.54 -6.34 -24.85
CA PHE A 727 -6.75 -6.89 -25.95
C PHE A 727 -7.53 -7.97 -26.69
N GLU A 728 -7.14 -8.17 -27.94
CA GLU A 728 -7.68 -9.21 -28.80
C GLU A 728 -6.80 -10.45 -28.69
N LEU A 729 -7.43 -11.61 -28.50
CA LEU A 729 -6.77 -12.89 -28.38
C LEU A 729 -6.47 -13.49 -29.76
N GLU A 730 -5.57 -14.46 -29.81
CA GLU A 730 -5.22 -15.16 -31.06
C GLU A 730 -6.42 -15.89 -31.69
N ASN A 731 -7.41 -16.27 -30.87
CA ASN A 731 -8.67 -16.86 -31.31
C ASN A 731 -9.73 -15.82 -31.76
N GLY A 732 -9.38 -14.54 -31.78
CA GLY A 732 -10.25 -13.43 -32.18
C GLY A 732 -11.20 -12.92 -31.10
N GLU A 733 -11.16 -13.46 -29.88
CA GLU A 733 -12.00 -12.97 -28.78
C GLU A 733 -11.45 -11.69 -28.14
N LEU A 734 -12.35 -10.85 -27.63
CA LEU A 734 -11.99 -9.64 -26.89
C LEU A 734 -11.83 -9.98 -25.41
N ALA A 735 -10.62 -9.84 -24.89
CA ALA A 735 -10.31 -10.01 -23.48
C ALA A 735 -10.33 -8.66 -22.75
N LEU A 736 -11.13 -8.58 -21.68
CA LEU A 736 -11.15 -7.49 -20.72
C LEU A 736 -10.39 -7.91 -19.46
N VAL A 737 -9.48 -7.07 -18.99
CA VAL A 737 -8.73 -7.27 -17.74
C VAL A 737 -9.04 -6.16 -16.75
N THR A 738 -9.31 -6.55 -15.52
CA THR A 738 -9.81 -5.71 -14.42
C THR A 738 -9.09 -6.04 -13.11
N SER A 739 -9.18 -5.15 -12.13
CA SER A 739 -8.49 -5.29 -10.84
C SER A 739 -9.07 -6.38 -9.93
N GLY A 740 -10.36 -6.68 -10.07
CA GLY A 740 -11.09 -7.54 -9.14
C GLY A 740 -12.52 -7.80 -9.60
N GLU A 741 -13.25 -8.61 -8.84
CA GLU A 741 -14.62 -9.03 -9.17
C GLU A 741 -15.62 -7.86 -9.14
N VAL A 742 -15.51 -6.96 -8.16
CA VAL A 742 -16.43 -5.81 -8.04
C VAL A 742 -16.16 -4.82 -9.16
N HIS A 743 -14.89 -4.62 -9.51
CA HIS A 743 -14.50 -3.81 -10.66
C HIS A 743 -14.98 -4.42 -11.98
N LEU A 744 -14.85 -5.73 -12.18
CA LEU A 744 -15.39 -6.41 -13.36
C LEU A 744 -16.90 -6.18 -13.54
N GLN A 745 -17.68 -6.30 -12.47
CA GLN A 745 -19.12 -6.04 -12.52
C GLN A 745 -19.44 -4.59 -12.89
N LYS A 746 -18.71 -3.62 -12.34
CA LYS A 746 -18.81 -2.20 -12.71
C LYS A 746 -18.51 -2.01 -14.20
N CYS A 747 -17.45 -2.62 -14.72
CA CYS A 747 -17.09 -2.54 -16.15
C CYS A 747 -18.19 -3.09 -17.05
N ILE A 748 -18.81 -4.21 -16.68
CA ILE A 748 -19.93 -4.80 -17.43
C ILE A 748 -21.13 -3.85 -17.41
N GLN A 749 -21.44 -3.24 -16.27
CA GLN A 749 -22.50 -2.24 -16.19
C GLN A 749 -22.18 -0.99 -17.01
N ASP A 750 -20.92 -0.53 -17.00
CA ASP A 750 -20.47 0.59 -17.86
C ASP A 750 -20.65 0.27 -19.35
N LEU A 751 -20.41 -0.97 -19.78
CA LEU A 751 -20.68 -1.39 -21.16
C LEU A 751 -22.18 -1.38 -21.48
N ASN A 752 -23.03 -1.85 -20.54
CA ASN A 752 -24.48 -1.76 -20.68
C ASN A 752 -24.95 -0.31 -20.81
N ASP A 753 -24.41 0.60 -19.98
CA ASP A 753 -24.72 2.03 -20.00
C ASP A 753 -24.27 2.69 -21.32
N MET A 754 -23.22 2.17 -21.98
CA MET A 754 -22.79 2.55 -23.33
C MET A 754 -23.66 1.93 -24.45
N GLY A 755 -24.71 1.20 -24.11
CA GLY A 755 -25.65 0.59 -25.05
C GLY A 755 -25.34 -0.85 -25.48
N GLN A 756 -24.38 -1.52 -24.82
CA GLN A 756 -24.03 -2.92 -25.11
C GLN A 756 -24.81 -3.89 -24.22
N THR A 757 -26.08 -4.16 -24.55
CA THR A 757 -26.95 -5.02 -23.70
C THR A 757 -26.84 -6.52 -23.98
N ASN A 758 -26.39 -6.92 -25.17
CA ASN A 758 -26.33 -8.33 -25.61
C ASN A 758 -24.91 -8.89 -25.51
N ILE A 759 -24.29 -8.74 -24.34
CA ILE A 759 -22.94 -9.23 -24.08
C ILE A 759 -22.96 -10.53 -23.27
N SER A 760 -22.24 -11.52 -23.78
CA SER A 760 -21.90 -12.75 -23.07
C SER A 760 -20.50 -12.61 -22.48
N VAL A 761 -20.38 -12.87 -21.18
CA VAL A 761 -19.13 -12.75 -20.43
C VAL A 761 -18.72 -14.15 -19.98
N SER A 762 -17.48 -14.55 -20.27
CA SER A 762 -16.95 -15.82 -19.79
C SER A 762 -16.69 -15.78 -18.29
N GLU A 763 -16.53 -16.95 -17.67
CA GLU A 763 -16.02 -17.04 -16.29
C GLU A 763 -14.68 -16.31 -16.12
N PRO A 764 -14.48 -15.60 -14.99
CA PRO A 764 -13.25 -14.87 -14.73
C PRO A 764 -12.05 -15.81 -14.63
N MET A 765 -10.91 -15.30 -15.05
CA MET A 765 -9.66 -16.04 -15.18
C MET A 765 -8.52 -15.20 -14.64
N VAL A 766 -7.48 -15.86 -14.18
CA VAL A 766 -6.23 -15.21 -13.79
C VAL A 766 -5.13 -15.80 -14.65
N PRO A 767 -4.22 -14.97 -15.21
CA PRO A 767 -3.07 -15.49 -15.92
C PRO A 767 -2.21 -16.31 -14.95
N PHE A 768 -1.77 -17.49 -15.39
CA PHE A 768 -0.71 -18.25 -14.72
C PHE A 768 0.63 -17.92 -15.38
N LEU A 769 1.71 -18.19 -14.66
CA LEU A 769 3.05 -18.25 -15.26
C LEU A 769 3.55 -19.69 -15.22
N GLU A 770 4.53 -20.00 -16.06
CA GLU A 770 5.16 -21.31 -16.09
C GLU A 770 6.61 -21.22 -15.64
N THR A 771 7.11 -22.23 -14.94
CA THR A 771 8.51 -22.28 -14.52
C THR A 771 9.06 -23.69 -14.56
N ILE A 772 10.39 -23.80 -14.45
CA ILE A 772 11.11 -25.06 -14.34
C ILE A 772 11.79 -25.15 -12.97
N ILE A 773 11.70 -26.32 -12.35
CA ILE A 773 12.37 -26.61 -11.07
C ILE A 773 13.61 -27.45 -11.33
N PRO A 774 14.71 -27.26 -10.56
CA PRO A 774 15.83 -28.19 -10.60
C PRO A 774 15.40 -29.59 -10.16
N ASP A 775 15.78 -30.61 -10.94
CA ASP A 775 15.49 -32.00 -10.59
C ASP A 775 16.47 -32.47 -9.51
N SER A 776 15.97 -32.59 -8.27
CA SER A 776 16.77 -33.01 -7.11
C SER A 776 17.24 -34.46 -7.19
N GLN A 777 16.59 -35.30 -8.01
CA GLN A 777 16.94 -36.71 -8.20
C GLN A 777 18.01 -36.90 -9.28
N CYS A 778 18.25 -35.89 -10.13
CA CYS A 778 19.20 -35.98 -11.23
C CYS A 778 20.63 -35.68 -10.79
N SER A 779 21.58 -36.56 -11.14
CA SER A 779 23.00 -36.36 -10.84
C SER A 779 23.63 -35.32 -11.76
N TYR A 780 24.64 -34.59 -11.27
CA TYR A 780 25.31 -33.54 -12.05
C TYR A 780 25.89 -34.04 -13.39
N ALA A 781 26.36 -35.29 -13.45
CA ALA A 781 26.85 -35.90 -14.69
C ALA A 781 25.73 -36.17 -15.72
N LYS A 782 24.53 -36.55 -15.25
CA LYS A 782 23.35 -36.71 -16.11
C LYS A 782 22.84 -35.36 -16.60
N ILE A 783 22.85 -34.33 -15.74
CA ILE A 783 22.52 -32.95 -16.13
C ILE A 783 23.40 -32.50 -17.30
N LEU A 784 24.72 -32.72 -17.24
CA LEU A 784 25.62 -32.31 -18.31
C LEU A 784 25.34 -32.96 -19.67
N THR A 785 24.83 -34.20 -19.67
CA THR A 785 24.64 -35.03 -20.88
C THR A 785 23.21 -35.03 -21.41
N GLU A 786 22.21 -35.23 -20.55
CA GLU A 786 20.80 -35.41 -20.94
C GLU A 786 20.07 -34.09 -21.18
N GLN A 787 20.44 -33.00 -20.49
CA GLN A 787 19.76 -31.70 -20.62
C GLN A 787 20.24 -30.86 -21.82
N LEU A 788 21.31 -31.29 -22.51
CA LEU A 788 21.79 -30.61 -23.72
C LEU A 788 20.84 -30.89 -24.89
N THR A 789 20.36 -29.85 -25.56
CA THR A 789 19.43 -29.97 -26.68
C THR A 789 20.09 -29.46 -27.95
N GLU A 790 20.20 -30.34 -28.94
CA GLU A 790 20.77 -30.01 -30.24
C GLU A 790 19.66 -29.61 -31.21
N CYS A 791 19.92 -28.58 -32.00
CA CYS A 791 19.04 -28.14 -33.06
C CYS A 791 19.83 -27.99 -34.34
N ASN A 792 19.38 -28.69 -35.38
CA ASN A 792 20.08 -28.81 -36.64
C ASN A 792 19.17 -28.35 -37.79
N LEU A 793 19.54 -27.24 -38.44
CA LEU A 793 18.96 -26.82 -39.71
C LEU A 793 19.74 -27.50 -40.83
N LYS A 794 19.39 -28.77 -41.10
CA LYS A 794 20.07 -29.63 -42.09
C LYS A 794 20.18 -29.00 -43.48
N ASN A 795 19.21 -28.18 -43.87
CA ASN A 795 19.18 -27.53 -45.19
C ASN A 795 20.22 -26.43 -45.37
N TYR A 796 20.81 -25.92 -44.28
CA TYR A 796 21.73 -24.78 -44.31
C TYR A 796 23.03 -25.02 -43.55
N GLY A 797 23.26 -26.25 -43.07
CA GLY A 797 24.45 -26.61 -42.30
C GLY A 797 24.57 -25.92 -40.94
N ILE A 798 23.52 -25.29 -40.42
CA ILE A 798 23.57 -24.58 -39.12
C ILE A 798 23.19 -25.55 -38.01
N SER A 799 24.04 -25.67 -37.00
CA SER A 799 23.76 -26.47 -35.79
C SER A 799 24.05 -25.65 -34.53
N PHE A 800 23.12 -25.68 -33.57
CA PHE A 800 23.31 -25.05 -32.26
C PHE A 800 22.93 -26.00 -31.13
N LYS A 801 23.63 -25.86 -30.00
CA LYS A 801 23.33 -26.59 -28.77
C LYS A 801 22.96 -25.63 -27.67
N LEU A 802 21.81 -25.87 -27.04
CA LEU A 802 21.27 -25.05 -25.97
C LEU A 802 20.86 -25.88 -24.76
N ARG A 803 20.83 -25.22 -23.60
CA ARG A 803 20.47 -25.80 -22.30
C ARG A 803 19.53 -24.85 -21.57
N SER A 804 18.47 -25.38 -20.97
CA SER A 804 17.62 -24.66 -20.04
C SER A 804 18.13 -24.79 -18.61
N ILE A 805 17.95 -23.73 -17.83
CA ILE A 805 18.39 -23.64 -16.43
C ILE A 805 17.33 -22.90 -15.62
N SER A 806 17.08 -23.37 -14.40
CA SER A 806 16.20 -22.69 -13.44
C SER A 806 16.95 -21.51 -12.80
N LEU A 807 16.26 -20.39 -12.61
CA LEU A 807 16.73 -19.26 -11.82
C LEU A 807 16.02 -19.26 -10.47
N PRO A 808 16.74 -19.08 -9.35
CA PRO A 808 16.14 -18.98 -8.03
C PRO A 808 15.28 -17.72 -7.84
N ASP A 809 14.30 -17.81 -6.95
CA ASP A 809 13.32 -16.76 -6.67
C ASP A 809 13.97 -15.45 -6.22
N GLU A 810 15.11 -15.48 -5.52
CA GLU A 810 15.82 -14.27 -5.13
C GLU A 810 16.27 -13.42 -6.33
N ILE A 811 16.73 -14.08 -7.41
CA ILE A 811 17.11 -13.39 -8.65
C ILE A 811 15.87 -12.85 -9.34
N VAL A 812 14.79 -13.62 -9.40
CA VAL A 812 13.52 -13.19 -10.02
C VAL A 812 12.96 -11.96 -9.30
N LYS A 813 12.97 -11.95 -7.96
CA LYS A 813 12.55 -10.81 -7.14
C LYS A 813 13.44 -9.58 -7.37
N PHE A 814 14.76 -9.78 -7.48
CA PHE A 814 15.68 -8.69 -7.80
C PHE A 814 15.40 -8.08 -9.19
N LEU A 815 15.14 -8.92 -10.19
CA LEU A 815 14.76 -8.46 -11.54
C LEU A 815 13.41 -7.73 -11.52
N GLN A 816 12.44 -8.17 -10.71
CA GLN A 816 11.15 -7.52 -10.52
C GLN A 816 11.28 -6.12 -9.92
N GLN A 817 12.10 -5.97 -8.87
CA GLN A 817 12.34 -4.67 -8.21
C GLN A 817 12.96 -3.64 -9.16
N ASN A 818 13.72 -4.10 -10.16
CA ASN A 818 14.42 -3.27 -11.12
C ASN A 818 13.78 -3.28 -12.52
N ASP A 819 12.45 -3.50 -12.64
CA ASP A 819 11.77 -3.60 -13.94
C ASP A 819 11.94 -2.34 -14.82
N HIS A 820 12.06 -1.16 -14.20
CA HIS A 820 12.29 0.10 -14.91
C HIS A 820 13.62 0.10 -15.69
N ILE A 821 14.70 -0.43 -15.07
CA ILE A 821 16.02 -0.57 -15.71
C ILE A 821 15.91 -1.58 -16.86
N LEU A 822 15.26 -2.73 -16.62
CA LEU A 822 15.05 -3.75 -17.65
C LEU A 822 14.27 -3.21 -18.85
N LYS A 823 13.25 -2.37 -18.62
CA LYS A 823 12.49 -1.71 -19.68
C LYS A 823 13.38 -0.80 -20.53
N ARG A 824 14.16 0.08 -19.89
CA ARG A 824 15.13 0.95 -20.59
C ARG A 824 16.17 0.14 -21.38
N THR A 825 16.69 -0.94 -20.78
CA THR A 825 17.64 -1.84 -21.46
C THR A 825 17.03 -2.48 -22.72
N ARG A 826 15.76 -2.88 -22.69
CA ARG A 826 15.05 -3.43 -23.87
C ARG A 826 14.83 -2.36 -24.95
N GLU A 827 14.61 -1.12 -24.55
CA GLU A 827 14.47 0.04 -25.45
C GLU A 827 15.84 0.51 -26.00
N GLY A 828 16.95 -0.06 -25.53
CA GLY A 828 18.31 0.26 -25.96
C GLY A 828 18.89 1.51 -25.27
N ILE A 829 18.22 2.01 -24.24
CA ILE A 829 18.66 3.15 -23.43
C ILE A 829 19.53 2.60 -22.29
N ILE A 830 20.81 2.99 -22.25
CA ILE A 830 21.76 2.58 -21.19
C ILE A 830 22.36 3.85 -20.57
N GLU A 831 22.09 4.05 -19.29
CA GLU A 831 22.69 5.09 -18.45
C GLU A 831 23.87 4.50 -17.65
N GLN A 832 25.07 5.05 -17.79
CA GLN A 832 26.29 4.42 -17.27
C GLN A 832 26.31 4.25 -15.73
N GLY A 833 25.61 5.09 -14.96
CA GLY A 833 25.54 4.97 -13.49
C GLY A 833 24.60 3.86 -13.01
N GLU A 834 23.29 4.00 -13.25
CA GLU A 834 22.27 3.07 -12.75
C GLU A 834 22.48 1.64 -13.26
N HIS A 835 22.89 1.46 -14.53
CA HIS A 835 23.11 0.12 -15.09
C HIS A 835 24.37 -0.56 -14.56
N GLU A 836 25.42 0.17 -14.17
CA GLU A 836 26.62 -0.40 -13.54
C GLU A 836 26.33 -0.88 -12.11
N GLU A 837 25.56 -0.11 -11.35
CA GLU A 837 25.12 -0.50 -10.01
C GLU A 837 24.21 -1.74 -10.05
N PHE A 838 23.24 -1.75 -10.98
CA PHE A 838 22.38 -2.90 -11.21
C PHE A 838 23.17 -4.15 -11.57
N ARG A 839 24.14 -4.02 -12.48
CA ARG A 839 25.02 -5.12 -12.90
C ARG A 839 25.84 -5.68 -11.74
N THR A 840 26.42 -4.80 -10.91
CA THR A 840 27.24 -5.20 -9.77
C THR A 840 26.40 -5.93 -8.72
N SER A 841 25.19 -5.43 -8.46
CA SER A 841 24.23 -6.04 -7.54
C SER A 841 23.74 -7.39 -8.05
N LEU A 842 23.44 -7.51 -9.34
CA LEU A 842 23.07 -8.78 -9.98
C LEU A 842 24.18 -9.83 -9.82
N LEU A 843 25.44 -9.43 -10.04
CA LEU A 843 26.59 -10.32 -9.89
C LEU A 843 26.73 -10.83 -8.46
N LYS A 844 26.61 -9.96 -7.47
CA LYS A 844 26.67 -10.34 -6.06
C LYS A 844 25.62 -11.40 -5.71
N ILE A 845 24.36 -11.16 -6.09
CA ILE A 845 23.24 -12.09 -5.81
C ILE A 845 23.46 -13.42 -6.53
N CYS A 846 23.88 -13.39 -7.79
CA CYS A 846 24.19 -14.60 -8.57
C CYS A 846 25.28 -15.44 -7.90
N CYS A 847 26.38 -14.82 -7.45
CA CYS A 847 27.47 -15.51 -6.77
C CYS A 847 27.07 -16.11 -5.43
N GLU A 848 26.14 -15.48 -4.70
CA GLU A 848 25.66 -15.96 -3.41
C GLU A 848 24.65 -17.12 -3.51
N THR A 849 23.81 -17.12 -4.56
CA THR A 849 22.65 -18.02 -4.68
C THR A 849 22.88 -19.19 -5.63
N LEU A 850 23.37 -18.95 -6.85
CA LEU A 850 23.45 -19.94 -7.93
C LEU A 850 24.33 -21.16 -7.56
N PRO A 851 25.53 -21.02 -6.97
CA PRO A 851 26.38 -22.17 -6.67
C PRO A 851 25.77 -23.17 -5.66
N LYS A 852 24.79 -22.73 -4.87
CA LYS A 852 24.15 -23.53 -3.80
C LYS A 852 22.99 -24.40 -4.31
N LEU A 853 22.48 -24.16 -5.52
CA LEU A 853 21.33 -24.87 -6.08
C LEU A 853 21.67 -26.30 -6.52
N LYS A 854 21.39 -27.28 -5.66
CA LYS A 854 21.49 -28.71 -5.98
C LYS A 854 20.48 -29.10 -7.08
N GLY A 855 20.85 -30.06 -7.94
CA GLY A 855 20.00 -30.49 -9.05
C GLY A 855 19.94 -29.51 -10.25
N SER A 856 20.75 -28.44 -10.22
CA SER A 856 20.87 -27.47 -11.31
C SER A 856 22.27 -27.46 -11.93
N TRP A 857 22.41 -26.91 -13.13
CA TRP A 857 23.69 -26.69 -13.80
C TRP A 857 24.62 -25.73 -13.04
N TRP A 858 24.06 -24.87 -12.19
CA TRP A 858 24.80 -23.88 -11.42
C TRP A 858 25.64 -24.47 -10.28
N TYR A 859 25.33 -25.71 -9.87
CA TYR A 859 25.95 -26.33 -8.71
C TYR A 859 27.48 -26.39 -8.87
N ARG A 860 28.20 -25.81 -7.88
CA ARG A 860 29.68 -25.74 -7.83
C ARG A 860 30.37 -24.86 -8.89
N LYS A 861 29.64 -23.96 -9.55
CA LYS A 861 30.26 -22.97 -10.45
C LYS A 861 31.09 -21.94 -9.67
N SER A 862 32.21 -21.55 -10.27
CA SER A 862 33.13 -20.55 -9.70
C SER A 862 32.63 -19.13 -9.96
N GLU A 863 33.02 -18.19 -9.11
CA GLU A 863 32.70 -16.76 -9.27
C GLU A 863 33.20 -16.18 -10.60
N GLN A 864 34.36 -16.64 -11.09
CA GLN A 864 34.90 -16.22 -12.39
C GLN A 864 34.03 -16.68 -13.57
N GLU A 865 33.53 -17.91 -13.54
CA GLU A 865 32.61 -18.41 -14.55
C GLU A 865 31.29 -17.63 -14.55
N LEU A 866 30.76 -17.32 -13.36
CA LEU A 866 29.52 -16.54 -13.22
C LEU A 866 29.68 -15.10 -13.70
N SER A 867 30.77 -14.44 -13.30
CA SER A 867 31.11 -13.10 -13.77
C SER A 867 31.19 -13.06 -15.30
N SER A 868 31.88 -14.04 -15.90
CA SER A 868 31.98 -14.15 -17.36
C SER A 868 30.62 -14.33 -18.05
N LEU A 869 29.69 -15.07 -17.46
CA LEU A 869 28.36 -15.27 -18.03
C LEU A 869 27.48 -14.02 -17.93
N ILE A 870 27.59 -13.26 -16.84
CA ILE A 870 26.85 -12.01 -16.65
C ILE A 870 27.32 -10.93 -17.63
N GLU A 871 28.62 -10.88 -17.94
CA GLU A 871 29.12 -10.06 -19.05
C GLU A 871 28.51 -10.47 -20.39
N ARG A 872 28.15 -11.75 -20.55
CA ARG A 872 27.71 -12.34 -21.81
C ARG A 872 26.21 -12.56 -21.88
N ILE A 873 25.42 -11.72 -21.20
CA ILE A 873 23.96 -11.71 -21.34
C ILE A 873 23.57 -11.13 -22.71
N TRP A 874 22.75 -11.88 -23.44
CA TRP A 874 22.28 -11.54 -24.77
C TRP A 874 20.98 -10.75 -24.78
N SER A 875 20.05 -11.09 -23.89
CA SER A 875 18.74 -10.47 -23.74
C SER A 875 18.15 -10.81 -22.37
N PHE A 876 17.41 -9.85 -21.80
CA PHE A 876 16.44 -10.10 -20.74
C PHE A 876 15.08 -10.28 -21.42
N GLY A 877 14.38 -11.36 -21.10
CA GLY A 877 13.20 -11.86 -21.82
C GLY A 877 12.14 -10.81 -22.17
N PRO A 878 11.22 -11.16 -23.09
CA PRO A 878 10.31 -10.21 -23.71
C PRO A 878 9.36 -9.58 -22.70
N PHE A 879 8.65 -8.52 -23.10
CA PHE A 879 7.75 -7.78 -22.20
C PHE A 879 6.69 -8.65 -21.49
N ARG A 880 6.25 -9.75 -22.13
CA ARG A 880 5.31 -10.72 -21.53
C ARG A 880 5.97 -11.71 -20.57
N ALA A 881 7.27 -11.96 -20.70
CA ALA A 881 8.03 -12.96 -19.95
C ALA A 881 9.36 -12.35 -19.47
N LYS A 882 9.23 -11.31 -18.64
CA LYS A 882 10.27 -10.32 -18.37
C LYS A 882 11.49 -10.87 -17.61
N TYR A 883 11.27 -11.85 -16.74
CA TYR A 883 12.25 -12.29 -15.75
C TYR A 883 12.95 -13.59 -16.18
N ASN A 884 13.33 -13.64 -17.46
CA ASN A 884 14.08 -14.72 -18.07
C ASN A 884 15.38 -14.17 -18.66
N ILE A 885 16.43 -14.99 -18.75
CA ILE A 885 17.74 -14.53 -19.19
C ILE A 885 18.28 -15.44 -20.30
N LEU A 886 18.76 -14.83 -21.39
CA LEU A 886 19.50 -15.54 -22.43
C LEU A 886 21.00 -15.33 -22.23
N PHE A 887 21.72 -16.40 -21.96
CA PHE A 887 23.17 -16.42 -21.73
C PHE A 887 23.92 -16.94 -22.95
N ASN A 888 25.11 -16.36 -23.18
CA ASN A 888 26.06 -16.85 -24.16
C ASN A 888 27.25 -17.53 -23.49
N ALA A 889 27.34 -18.84 -23.67
CA ALA A 889 28.44 -19.68 -23.20
C ALA A 889 29.37 -20.15 -24.32
N ILE A 890 29.24 -19.60 -25.54
CA ILE A 890 30.09 -19.96 -26.69
C ILE A 890 31.52 -19.43 -26.45
N PRO A 891 32.56 -20.28 -26.53
CA PRO A 891 33.96 -19.83 -26.48
C PRO A 891 34.29 -18.89 -27.64
N ASP A 892 35.09 -17.85 -27.38
CA ASP A 892 35.60 -16.90 -28.39
C ASP A 892 34.53 -16.17 -29.23
N TYR A 893 33.31 -16.05 -28.70
CA TYR A 893 32.21 -15.34 -29.36
C TYR A 893 32.31 -13.82 -29.14
N ASP A 894 32.78 -13.09 -30.15
CA ASP A 894 32.91 -11.63 -30.12
C ASP A 894 31.56 -10.95 -30.39
N ARG A 895 30.74 -10.79 -29.34
CA ARG A 895 29.58 -9.90 -29.32
C ARG A 895 29.68 -8.99 -28.11
N PRO A 896 29.57 -7.66 -28.28
CA PRO A 896 29.50 -6.78 -27.14
C PRO A 896 28.27 -7.10 -26.27
N SER A 897 28.51 -7.10 -24.97
CA SER A 897 27.51 -7.29 -23.94
C SER A 897 26.35 -6.31 -24.08
N ILE A 898 25.17 -6.68 -23.58
CA ILE A 898 24.03 -5.76 -23.42
C ILE A 898 24.38 -4.49 -22.62
N TRP A 899 25.46 -4.53 -21.84
CA TRP A 899 25.97 -3.43 -21.01
C TRP A 899 26.73 -2.35 -21.77
N ARG A 900 27.05 -2.52 -23.07
CA ARG A 900 27.87 -1.56 -23.83
C ARG A 900 27.13 -1.03 -25.06
N HIS A 901 27.01 0.30 -25.17
CA HIS A 901 26.63 0.99 -26.41
C HIS A 901 27.66 0.66 -27.49
N SER A 902 27.30 -0.22 -28.42
CA SER A 902 28.20 -0.60 -29.51
C SER A 902 27.43 -0.74 -30.81
N ASN A 903 27.79 0.11 -31.78
CA ASN A 903 27.34 0.03 -33.16
C ASN A 903 28.06 -1.07 -33.97
N SER A 904 28.71 -2.02 -33.29
CA SER A 904 29.38 -3.14 -33.95
C SER A 904 28.36 -4.01 -34.68
N LYS A 905 28.71 -4.48 -35.89
CA LYS A 905 27.87 -5.38 -36.68
C LYS A 905 27.60 -6.67 -35.90
N LEU A 906 26.41 -6.78 -35.30
CA LEU A 906 25.86 -8.05 -34.80
C LEU A 906 25.92 -9.09 -35.93
N ARG A 907 26.13 -10.38 -35.62
CA ARG A 907 25.94 -11.41 -36.65
C ARG A 907 24.48 -11.36 -37.11
N GLN A 908 24.24 -11.52 -38.41
CA GLN A 908 22.91 -11.30 -39.02
C GLN A 908 21.80 -12.16 -38.36
N LEU A 909 22.14 -13.33 -37.83
CA LEU A 909 21.19 -14.26 -37.19
C LEU A 909 21.05 -14.11 -35.66
N ASP A 910 21.81 -13.23 -35.00
CA ASP A 910 21.70 -13.01 -33.54
C ASP A 910 20.27 -12.61 -33.15
N ARG A 911 19.67 -11.74 -33.96
CA ARG A 911 18.28 -11.30 -33.78
C ARG A 911 17.27 -12.44 -33.95
N ALA A 912 17.57 -13.41 -34.81
CA ALA A 912 16.72 -14.60 -34.98
C ALA A 912 16.74 -15.49 -33.74
N VAL A 913 17.90 -15.63 -33.08
CA VAL A 913 18.01 -16.40 -31.84
C VAL A 913 17.27 -15.70 -30.70
N ILE A 914 17.44 -14.38 -30.56
CA ILE A 914 16.71 -13.59 -29.56
C ILE A 914 15.20 -13.68 -29.80
N ALA A 915 14.73 -13.49 -31.04
CA ALA A 915 13.31 -13.61 -31.38
C ALA A 915 12.75 -15.02 -31.15
N GLY A 916 13.52 -16.08 -31.46
CA GLY A 916 13.14 -17.45 -31.17
C GLY A 916 13.05 -17.74 -29.67
N PHE A 917 13.99 -17.21 -28.88
CA PHE A 917 13.96 -17.25 -27.42
C PHE A 917 12.74 -16.50 -26.87
N ASP A 918 12.48 -15.28 -27.32
CA ASP A 918 11.35 -14.46 -26.88
C ASP A 918 10.01 -15.14 -27.15
N LEU A 919 9.85 -15.76 -28.32
CA LEU A 919 8.64 -16.54 -28.64
C LEU A 919 8.50 -17.81 -27.79
N ALA A 920 9.62 -18.47 -27.44
CA ALA A 920 9.59 -19.64 -26.57
C ALA A 920 9.25 -19.27 -25.12
N MET A 921 9.80 -18.17 -24.61
CA MET A 921 9.51 -17.70 -23.25
C MET A 921 8.10 -17.11 -23.13
N SER A 922 7.55 -16.52 -24.19
CA SER A 922 6.19 -15.98 -24.18
C SER A 922 5.10 -17.05 -24.22
N GLN A 923 5.42 -18.25 -24.72
CA GLN A 923 4.50 -19.38 -24.87
C GLN A 923 5.12 -20.64 -24.27
N GLY A 924 4.91 -20.85 -22.96
CA GLY A 924 5.43 -21.98 -22.22
C GLY A 924 4.90 -23.35 -22.70
N PRO A 925 5.59 -24.44 -22.33
CA PRO A 925 5.26 -25.79 -22.81
C PRO A 925 4.01 -26.43 -22.17
N LEU A 926 3.52 -25.95 -21.01
CA LEU A 926 2.33 -26.50 -20.35
C LEU A 926 1.05 -25.95 -20.97
N CYS A 927 0.87 -24.65 -20.95
CA CYS A 927 -0.40 -23.98 -21.25
C CYS A 927 -0.26 -22.84 -22.25
N ASP A 928 0.88 -22.71 -22.92
CA ASP A 928 1.26 -21.51 -23.68
C ASP A 928 1.11 -20.22 -22.84
N GLU A 929 1.41 -20.31 -21.53
CA GLU A 929 1.52 -19.15 -20.63
C GLU A 929 2.98 -18.67 -20.54
N PRO A 930 3.24 -17.41 -20.20
CA PRO A 930 4.60 -16.90 -20.19
C PRO A 930 5.45 -17.57 -19.11
N MET A 931 6.70 -17.88 -19.47
CA MET A 931 7.70 -18.45 -18.58
C MET A 931 8.23 -17.40 -17.61
N GLN A 932 8.63 -17.82 -16.41
CA GLN A 932 9.30 -17.00 -15.41
C GLN A 932 10.43 -17.79 -14.73
N GLY A 933 11.54 -17.11 -14.41
CA GLY A 933 12.62 -17.71 -13.64
C GLY A 933 13.40 -18.73 -14.45
N VAL A 934 13.54 -18.50 -15.75
CA VAL A 934 14.22 -19.42 -16.66
C VAL A 934 15.40 -18.73 -17.32
N GLY A 935 16.54 -19.41 -17.34
CA GLY A 935 17.67 -19.07 -18.19
C GLY A 935 17.81 -20.06 -19.35
N ILE A 936 18.28 -19.58 -20.49
CA ILE A 936 18.73 -20.41 -21.61
C ILE A 936 20.20 -20.12 -21.86
N LEU A 937 21.05 -21.14 -21.86
CA LEU A 937 22.44 -21.03 -22.28
C LEU A 937 22.60 -21.54 -23.71
N VAL A 938 23.25 -20.74 -24.54
CA VAL A 938 23.77 -21.20 -25.84
C VAL A 938 25.21 -21.63 -25.66
N GLU A 939 25.47 -22.94 -25.77
CA GLU A 939 26.80 -23.53 -25.52
C GLU A 939 27.61 -23.68 -26.81
N GLN A 940 26.96 -23.97 -27.93
CA GLN A 940 27.62 -24.14 -29.23
C GLN A 940 26.78 -23.56 -30.36
N TRP A 941 27.45 -22.90 -31.31
CA TRP A 941 26.86 -22.44 -32.56
C TRP A 941 27.86 -22.65 -33.71
N GLN A 942 27.55 -23.59 -34.59
CA GLN A 942 28.33 -23.92 -35.77
C GLN A 942 27.52 -23.60 -37.03
N ILE A 943 28.20 -23.05 -38.03
CA ILE A 943 27.67 -22.81 -39.36
C ILE A 943 28.55 -23.66 -40.29
N GLY A 944 27.95 -24.64 -40.97
CA GLY A 944 28.66 -25.62 -41.76
C GLY A 944 29.48 -24.99 -42.89
N GLU A 945 30.73 -25.43 -43.00
CA GLU A 945 31.63 -25.05 -44.07
C GLU A 945 31.16 -25.69 -45.39
N GLY A 946 30.54 -24.88 -46.24
CA GLY A 946 30.13 -25.24 -47.59
C GLY A 946 30.09 -24.05 -48.54
N LEU A 947 30.91 -23.03 -48.28
CA LEU A 947 31.00 -21.79 -49.04
C LEU A 947 32.46 -21.31 -49.03
N ASP A 948 33.22 -21.69 -50.05
CA ASP A 948 34.59 -21.20 -50.30
C ASP A 948 34.63 -19.69 -50.66
N ASP A 949 33.50 -18.97 -50.51
CA ASP A 949 33.35 -17.57 -50.89
C ASP A 949 32.56 -16.78 -49.81
N PRO A 950 33.19 -15.86 -49.06
CA PRO A 950 32.58 -15.10 -47.95
C PRO A 950 31.40 -14.20 -48.36
N GLU A 951 31.40 -13.68 -49.59
CA GLU A 951 30.33 -12.81 -50.10
C GLU A 951 29.04 -13.58 -50.42
N ALA A 952 29.17 -14.79 -50.98
CA ALA A 952 28.03 -15.67 -51.26
C ALA A 952 27.38 -16.21 -49.96
N ALA A 953 28.20 -16.43 -48.93
CA ALA A 953 27.73 -16.81 -47.59
C ALA A 953 26.92 -15.68 -46.93
N ALA A 954 27.40 -14.44 -47.03
CA ALA A 954 26.72 -13.26 -46.50
C ALA A 954 25.40 -12.95 -47.23
N GLN A 955 25.32 -13.19 -48.56
CA GLN A 955 24.07 -13.04 -49.32
C GLN A 955 23.05 -14.13 -49.01
N ARG A 956 23.47 -15.40 -48.82
CA ARG A 956 22.55 -16.47 -48.39
C ARG A 956 22.04 -16.26 -46.96
N LEU A 957 22.88 -15.82 -46.03
CA LEU A 957 22.46 -15.54 -44.64
C LEU A 957 21.51 -14.34 -44.50
N GLN A 958 21.38 -13.51 -45.55
CA GLN A 958 20.37 -12.44 -45.65
C GLN A 958 19.01 -12.92 -46.15
N ASP A 959 18.85 -14.19 -46.53
CA ASP A 959 17.56 -14.72 -46.96
C ASP A 959 16.54 -14.68 -45.80
N PRO A 960 15.42 -13.95 -45.95
CA PRO A 960 14.36 -13.91 -44.95
C PRO A 960 13.83 -15.31 -44.57
N GLN A 961 13.94 -16.30 -45.46
CA GLN A 961 13.52 -17.67 -45.20
C GLN A 961 14.39 -18.35 -44.13
N ILE A 962 15.71 -18.16 -44.16
CA ILE A 962 16.62 -18.70 -43.15
C ILE A 962 16.35 -18.05 -41.80
N TYR A 963 16.11 -16.74 -41.79
CA TYR A 963 15.77 -16.00 -40.56
C TYR A 963 14.50 -16.57 -39.89
N GLY A 964 13.42 -16.77 -40.67
CA GLY A 964 12.18 -17.37 -40.16
C GLY A 964 12.33 -18.82 -39.69
N GLN A 965 13.07 -19.65 -40.44
CA GLN A 965 13.34 -21.04 -40.04
C GLN A 965 14.19 -21.12 -38.77
N MET A 966 15.18 -20.24 -38.62
CA MET A 966 16.01 -20.15 -37.41
C MET A 966 15.16 -19.80 -36.18
N ILE A 967 14.27 -18.81 -36.29
CA ILE A 967 13.33 -18.44 -35.21
C ILE A 967 12.51 -19.66 -34.77
N SER A 968 11.91 -20.37 -35.73
CA SER A 968 11.07 -21.54 -35.44
C SER A 968 11.91 -22.68 -34.82
N ALA A 969 13.10 -22.93 -35.35
CA ALA A 969 14.01 -23.96 -34.87
C ALA A 969 14.46 -23.69 -33.43
N VAL A 970 14.89 -22.45 -33.14
CA VAL A 970 15.27 -22.03 -31.77
C VAL A 970 14.08 -22.13 -30.83
N LYS A 971 12.89 -21.69 -31.25
CA LYS A 971 11.66 -21.80 -30.45
C LYS A 971 11.38 -23.25 -30.04
N GLN A 972 11.41 -24.17 -31.00
CA GLN A 972 11.16 -25.60 -30.75
C GLN A 972 12.26 -26.21 -29.87
N ALA A 973 13.52 -25.89 -30.13
CA ALA A 973 14.64 -26.38 -29.33
C ALA A 973 14.55 -25.92 -27.87
N CYS A 974 14.20 -24.65 -27.62
CA CYS A 974 13.90 -24.14 -26.29
C CYS A 974 12.75 -24.90 -25.63
N LYS A 975 11.61 -25.09 -26.32
CA LYS A 975 10.47 -25.86 -25.78
C LYS A 975 10.86 -27.31 -25.41
N VAL A 976 11.68 -27.97 -26.22
CA VAL A 976 12.19 -29.32 -25.94
C VAL A 976 13.12 -29.31 -24.73
N ALA A 977 14.03 -28.33 -24.63
CA ALA A 977 14.92 -28.20 -23.48
C ALA A 977 14.13 -28.02 -22.18
N LEU A 978 13.12 -27.15 -22.17
CA LEU A 978 12.26 -26.92 -21.00
C LEU A 978 11.53 -28.19 -20.54
N LYS A 979 11.05 -29.02 -21.47
CA LYS A 979 10.38 -30.29 -21.15
C LYS A 979 11.28 -31.35 -20.51
N LYS A 980 12.60 -31.15 -20.52
CA LYS A 980 13.55 -32.04 -19.81
C LYS A 980 13.61 -31.77 -18.31
N HIS A 981 12.96 -30.69 -17.84
CA HIS A 981 12.83 -30.35 -16.44
C HIS A 981 11.41 -30.61 -15.95
N PRO A 982 11.23 -30.87 -14.64
CA PRO A 982 9.92 -30.80 -14.01
C PRO A 982 9.32 -29.39 -14.19
N LEU A 983 8.20 -29.34 -14.89
CA LEU A 983 7.46 -28.11 -15.17
C LEU A 983 6.46 -27.85 -14.05
N ARG A 984 6.30 -26.59 -13.67
CA ARG A 984 5.31 -26.15 -12.68
C ARG A 984 4.58 -24.90 -13.12
N LEU A 985 3.36 -24.78 -12.60
CA LEU A 985 2.57 -23.56 -12.69
C LEU A 985 2.93 -22.64 -11.52
N VAL A 986 2.91 -21.34 -11.79
CA VAL A 986 3.07 -20.29 -10.80
C VAL A 986 1.76 -19.50 -10.80
N ALA A 987 1.10 -19.45 -9.64
CA ALA A 987 -0.15 -18.75 -9.46
C ALA A 987 0.08 -17.38 -8.84
N ALA A 988 -0.76 -16.42 -9.22
CA ALA A 988 -0.86 -15.17 -8.48
C ALA A 988 -1.56 -15.43 -7.14
N MET A 989 -1.03 -14.85 -6.06
CA MET A 989 -1.56 -14.99 -4.70
C MET A 989 -2.09 -13.66 -4.17
N HIS A 990 -3.29 -13.72 -3.58
CA HIS A 990 -3.79 -12.67 -2.72
C HIS A 990 -3.29 -12.83 -1.29
N LYS A 991 -2.88 -11.72 -0.67
CA LYS A 991 -2.81 -11.62 0.79
C LYS A 991 -4.20 -11.24 1.28
N CYS A 992 -4.81 -12.11 2.06
CA CYS A 992 -6.10 -11.92 2.68
C CYS A 992 -5.89 -11.44 4.12
N LYS A 993 -6.36 -10.23 4.46
CA LYS A 993 -6.51 -9.79 5.85
C LYS A 993 -7.98 -9.97 6.24
N ILE A 994 -8.23 -10.82 7.23
CA ILE A 994 -9.58 -11.18 7.66
C ILE A 994 -9.75 -10.75 9.10
N GLN A 995 -10.77 -9.96 9.38
CA GLN A 995 -11.13 -9.54 10.73
C GLN A 995 -12.38 -10.30 11.17
N SER A 996 -12.32 -10.94 12.33
CA SER A 996 -13.44 -11.74 12.82
C SER A 996 -13.52 -11.79 14.34
N ASN A 997 -14.72 -12.00 14.85
CA ASN A 997 -14.96 -12.32 16.26
C ASN A 997 -14.51 -13.76 16.57
N SER A 998 -14.17 -14.02 17.84
CA SER A 998 -13.83 -15.35 18.36
C SER A 998 -14.86 -16.43 18.00
N GLN A 999 -16.14 -16.08 18.01
CA GLN A 999 -17.26 -17.00 17.71
C GLN A 999 -17.31 -17.46 16.24
N ALA A 1000 -16.73 -16.69 15.32
CA ALA A 1000 -16.80 -16.94 13.89
C ALA A 1000 -15.51 -17.57 13.32
N LEU A 1001 -14.42 -17.64 14.10
CA LEU A 1001 -13.11 -18.17 13.69
C LEU A 1001 -13.18 -19.55 13.03
N GLY A 1002 -13.87 -20.52 13.64
CA GLY A 1002 -13.98 -21.87 13.07
C GLY A 1002 -14.65 -21.89 11.70
N LYS A 1003 -15.61 -20.97 11.47
CA LYS A 1003 -16.25 -20.82 10.15
C LYS A 1003 -15.33 -20.14 9.14
N VAL A 1004 -14.52 -19.16 9.57
CA VAL A 1004 -13.50 -18.52 8.73
C VAL A 1004 -12.48 -19.55 8.25
N HIS A 1005 -11.91 -20.33 9.17
CA HIS A 1005 -10.95 -21.41 8.84
C HIS A 1005 -11.55 -22.46 7.91
N SER A 1006 -12.82 -22.83 8.10
CA SER A 1006 -13.52 -23.72 7.17
C SER A 1006 -13.60 -23.15 5.75
N VAL A 1007 -13.88 -21.85 5.58
CA VAL A 1007 -13.92 -21.21 4.25
C VAL A 1007 -12.51 -21.11 3.65
N LEU A 1008 -11.50 -20.76 4.45
CA LEU A 1008 -10.11 -20.70 4.01
C LEU A 1008 -9.59 -22.06 3.55
N ALA A 1009 -9.86 -23.12 4.31
CA ALA A 1009 -9.47 -24.48 3.96
C ALA A 1009 -10.15 -24.96 2.66
N GLN A 1010 -11.43 -24.63 2.46
CA GLN A 1010 -12.16 -24.93 1.24
C GLN A 1010 -11.56 -24.26 -0.01
N ARG A 1011 -10.86 -23.14 0.16
CA ARG A 1011 -10.22 -22.36 -0.91
C ARG A 1011 -8.71 -22.54 -0.93
N HIS A 1012 -8.20 -23.55 -0.21
CA HIS A 1012 -6.77 -23.87 -0.13
C HIS A 1012 -5.90 -22.68 0.26
N ALA A 1013 -6.44 -21.79 1.10
CA ALA A 1013 -5.70 -20.65 1.60
C ALA A 1013 -4.74 -21.10 2.70
N LYS A 1014 -3.48 -20.64 2.62
CA LYS A 1014 -2.45 -20.89 3.62
C LYS A 1014 -2.47 -19.77 4.66
N VAL A 1015 -2.91 -20.08 5.87
CA VAL A 1015 -2.86 -19.14 7.00
C VAL A 1015 -1.39 -18.90 7.38
N ILE A 1016 -1.00 -17.63 7.41
CA ILE A 1016 0.34 -17.16 7.76
C ILE A 1016 0.39 -16.86 9.25
N ASN A 1017 -0.60 -16.11 9.72
CA ASN A 1017 -0.66 -15.62 11.08
C ASN A 1017 -2.12 -15.40 11.51
N GLU A 1018 -2.38 -15.56 12.80
CA GLU A 1018 -3.65 -15.28 13.45
C GLU A 1018 -3.35 -14.63 14.80
N ASP A 1019 -3.63 -13.32 14.89
CA ASP A 1019 -3.38 -12.52 16.09
C ASP A 1019 -4.68 -11.90 16.59
N THR A 1020 -4.77 -11.64 17.90
CA THR A 1020 -5.85 -10.83 18.45
C THR A 1020 -5.43 -9.37 18.46
N ASN A 1021 -6.23 -8.50 17.85
CA ASN A 1021 -6.05 -7.06 17.95
C ASN A 1021 -6.52 -6.60 19.35
N GLU A 1022 -5.58 -6.23 20.21
CA GLU A 1022 -5.84 -5.82 21.60
C GLU A 1022 -6.79 -4.61 21.73
N THR A 1023 -6.94 -3.82 20.67
CA THR A 1023 -7.73 -2.58 20.71
C THR A 1023 -9.19 -2.79 20.35
N THR A 1024 -9.46 -3.61 19.35
CA THR A 1024 -10.83 -3.94 18.91
C THR A 1024 -11.36 -5.22 19.57
N GLY A 1025 -10.46 -6.07 20.11
CA GLY A 1025 -10.80 -7.41 20.60
C GLY A 1025 -11.14 -8.40 19.48
N LEU A 1026 -10.96 -8.00 18.21
CA LEU A 1026 -11.18 -8.84 17.04
C LEU A 1026 -9.92 -9.64 16.72
N PHE A 1027 -10.09 -10.82 16.14
CA PHE A 1027 -9.01 -11.61 15.58
C PHE A 1027 -8.71 -11.14 14.17
N GLU A 1028 -7.43 -10.95 13.87
CA GLU A 1028 -6.90 -10.68 12.54
C GLU A 1028 -6.17 -11.92 12.03
N ILE A 1029 -6.70 -12.50 10.95
CA ILE A 1029 -6.09 -13.63 10.26
C ILE A 1029 -5.47 -13.12 8.96
N PHE A 1030 -4.19 -13.41 8.78
CA PHE A 1030 -3.48 -13.20 7.52
C PHE A 1030 -3.31 -14.54 6.82
N ALA A 1031 -3.78 -14.63 5.58
CA ALA A 1031 -3.64 -15.84 4.76
C ALA A 1031 -3.21 -15.51 3.32
N TYR A 1032 -2.50 -16.41 2.68
CA TYR A 1032 -2.29 -16.38 1.23
C TYR A 1032 -3.30 -17.29 0.54
N MET A 1033 -3.97 -16.79 -0.48
CA MET A 1033 -4.95 -17.54 -1.27
C MET A 1033 -4.69 -17.32 -2.76
N PRO A 1034 -4.73 -18.36 -3.62
CA PRO A 1034 -4.64 -18.17 -5.07
C PRO A 1034 -5.78 -17.28 -5.57
N ILE A 1035 -5.49 -16.32 -6.45
CA ILE A 1035 -6.52 -15.40 -6.95
C ILE A 1035 -7.67 -16.16 -7.63
N VAL A 1036 -7.36 -17.26 -8.32
CA VAL A 1036 -8.37 -18.11 -8.97
C VAL A 1036 -9.41 -18.66 -7.98
N GLU A 1037 -9.02 -18.85 -6.72
CA GLU A 1037 -9.92 -19.34 -5.65
C GLU A 1037 -10.60 -18.22 -4.86
N SER A 1038 -10.22 -16.96 -5.11
CA SER A 1038 -10.73 -15.80 -4.39
C SER A 1038 -12.13 -15.35 -4.83
N PHE A 1039 -12.59 -15.80 -6.00
CA PHE A 1039 -13.88 -15.37 -6.54
C PHE A 1039 -15.05 -15.77 -5.62
N SER A 1040 -15.88 -14.78 -5.31
CA SER A 1040 -16.99 -14.87 -4.35
C SER A 1040 -16.58 -15.24 -2.92
N PHE A 1041 -15.29 -15.19 -2.56
CA PHE A 1041 -14.79 -15.51 -1.23
C PHE A 1041 -15.40 -14.60 -0.15
N CYS A 1042 -15.39 -13.28 -0.37
CA CYS A 1042 -15.92 -12.31 0.60
C CYS A 1042 -17.43 -12.47 0.83
N GLU A 1043 -18.20 -12.87 -0.19
CA GLU A 1043 -19.63 -13.16 -0.05
C GLU A 1043 -19.85 -14.46 0.72
N GLN A 1044 -19.14 -15.53 0.36
CA GLN A 1044 -19.21 -16.82 1.04
C GLN A 1044 -18.83 -16.70 2.51
N LEU A 1045 -17.76 -15.96 2.80
CA LEU A 1045 -17.29 -15.69 4.15
C LEU A 1045 -18.38 -14.96 4.95
N ARG A 1046 -18.89 -13.83 4.45
CA ARG A 1046 -19.97 -13.07 5.10
C ARG A 1046 -21.22 -13.93 5.32
N LYS A 1047 -21.61 -14.75 4.34
CA LYS A 1047 -22.79 -15.62 4.45
C LYS A 1047 -22.61 -16.71 5.50
N ARG A 1048 -21.43 -17.33 5.59
CA ARG A 1048 -21.16 -18.37 6.60
C ARG A 1048 -21.03 -17.80 8.00
N THR A 1049 -20.42 -16.63 8.13
CA THR A 1049 -20.21 -15.95 9.43
C THR A 1049 -21.39 -15.06 9.83
N SER A 1050 -22.47 -15.01 9.06
CA SER A 1050 -23.59 -14.09 9.27
C SER A 1050 -23.15 -12.62 9.38
N GLY A 1051 -22.11 -12.24 8.64
CA GLY A 1051 -21.53 -10.89 8.63
C GLY A 1051 -20.51 -10.63 9.76
N MET A 1052 -20.23 -11.60 10.63
CA MET A 1052 -19.27 -11.45 11.76
C MET A 1052 -17.80 -11.53 11.34
N ALA A 1053 -17.54 -11.73 10.05
CA ALA A 1053 -16.20 -11.69 9.50
C ALA A 1053 -16.19 -10.86 8.22
N SER A 1054 -15.20 -10.01 8.09
CA SER A 1054 -14.89 -9.23 6.89
C SER A 1054 -13.52 -9.67 6.38
N ALA A 1055 -13.39 -9.73 5.05
CA ALA A 1055 -12.12 -10.05 4.40
C ALA A 1055 -11.77 -8.96 3.41
N GLN A 1056 -10.48 -8.69 3.32
CA GLN A 1056 -9.89 -7.82 2.32
C GLN A 1056 -8.77 -8.58 1.64
N MET A 1057 -8.65 -8.42 0.33
CA MET A 1057 -7.71 -9.16 -0.50
C MET A 1057 -6.90 -8.16 -1.31
N GLU A 1058 -5.59 -8.31 -1.29
CA GLU A 1058 -4.64 -7.50 -2.06
C GLU A 1058 -3.72 -8.43 -2.82
N PHE A 1059 -3.33 -8.08 -4.05
CA PHE A 1059 -2.30 -8.84 -4.76
C PHE A 1059 -0.99 -8.80 -3.94
N SER A 1060 -0.37 -9.96 -3.72
CA SER A 1060 0.87 -10.03 -2.95
C SER A 1060 2.07 -10.38 -3.81
N HIS A 1061 2.05 -11.55 -4.45
CA HIS A 1061 3.18 -12.05 -5.22
C HIS A 1061 2.75 -13.23 -6.09
N TRP A 1062 3.67 -13.66 -6.95
CA TRP A 1062 3.58 -14.90 -7.71
C TRP A 1062 4.20 -16.02 -6.89
N GLN A 1063 3.46 -17.12 -6.68
CA GLN A 1063 3.90 -18.27 -5.90
C GLN A 1063 3.85 -19.54 -6.74
N LEU A 1064 4.91 -20.35 -6.62
CA LEU A 1064 4.99 -21.67 -7.19
C LEU A 1064 3.90 -22.60 -6.62
N ILE A 1065 3.17 -23.29 -7.49
CA ILE A 1065 2.34 -24.44 -7.08
C ILE A 1065 3.27 -25.66 -6.99
N GLU A 1066 3.40 -26.22 -5.79
CA GLU A 1066 4.33 -27.34 -5.54
C GLU A 1066 3.88 -28.64 -6.22
N GLU A 1067 2.56 -28.84 -6.35
CA GLU A 1067 1.96 -30.00 -7.00
C GLU A 1067 2.41 -30.14 -8.47
N ASP A 1068 2.81 -31.36 -8.85
CA ASP A 1068 3.13 -31.67 -10.25
C ASP A 1068 1.83 -31.88 -11.03
N PRO A 1069 1.55 -31.12 -12.11
CA PRO A 1069 0.35 -31.33 -12.91
C PRO A 1069 0.29 -32.72 -13.57
N PHE A 1070 1.42 -33.42 -13.70
CA PHE A 1070 1.48 -34.78 -14.26
C PHE A 1070 1.85 -35.85 -13.23
N TRP A 1071 1.67 -35.56 -11.93
CA TRP A 1071 1.97 -36.53 -10.88
C TRP A 1071 1.22 -37.85 -11.10
N LYS A 1072 1.95 -38.95 -10.95
CA LYS A 1072 1.39 -40.30 -10.89
C LYS A 1072 2.03 -41.03 -9.72
N PRO A 1073 1.26 -41.84 -8.96
CA PRO A 1073 1.82 -42.65 -7.90
C PRO A 1073 2.82 -43.64 -8.50
N THR A 1074 4.03 -43.66 -7.97
CA THR A 1074 5.13 -44.49 -8.47
C THR A 1074 5.56 -45.56 -7.47
N THR A 1075 5.41 -45.30 -6.17
CA THR A 1075 5.75 -46.26 -5.11
C THR A 1075 4.55 -47.15 -4.77
N GLU A 1076 4.81 -48.36 -4.27
CA GLU A 1076 3.74 -49.28 -3.88
C GLU A 1076 2.86 -48.69 -2.77
N GLU A 1077 3.45 -47.95 -1.82
CA GLU A 1077 2.73 -47.22 -0.76
C GLU A 1077 1.81 -46.12 -1.33
N GLU A 1078 2.29 -45.33 -2.31
CA GLU A 1078 1.49 -44.30 -2.99
C GLU A 1078 0.34 -44.92 -3.80
N ILE A 1079 0.55 -46.08 -4.43
CA ILE A 1079 -0.46 -46.78 -5.19
C ILE A 1079 -1.53 -47.38 -4.26
N GLU A 1080 -1.15 -47.83 -3.05
CA GLU A 1080 -2.09 -48.29 -2.03
C GLU A 1080 -2.96 -47.15 -1.47
N GLU A 1081 -2.37 -45.99 -1.21
CA GLU A 1081 -3.07 -44.83 -0.63
C GLU A 1081 -3.93 -44.06 -1.65
N TYR A 1082 -3.43 -43.89 -2.87
CA TYR A 1082 -4.06 -43.05 -3.89
C TYR A 1082 -4.59 -43.85 -5.10
N GLY A 1083 -4.44 -45.17 -5.14
CA GLY A 1083 -4.83 -46.01 -6.28
C GLY A 1083 -3.93 -45.85 -7.51
N GLU A 1084 -4.03 -46.74 -8.49
CA GLU A 1084 -3.16 -46.75 -9.71
C GLU A 1084 -3.24 -45.46 -10.55
N LYS A 1085 -4.28 -44.64 -10.37
CA LYS A 1085 -4.50 -43.40 -11.14
C LYS A 1085 -4.39 -42.13 -10.30
N GLY A 1086 -4.19 -42.21 -8.99
CA GLY A 1086 -4.24 -41.05 -8.10
C GLY A 1086 -5.66 -40.50 -7.95
N ASP A 1087 -6.49 -41.14 -7.13
CA ASP A 1087 -7.91 -40.83 -6.90
C ASP A 1087 -8.15 -39.46 -6.22
N SER A 1088 -7.08 -38.79 -5.75
CA SER A 1088 -7.14 -37.41 -5.26
C SER A 1088 -7.11 -36.39 -6.39
N ILE A 1089 -7.93 -35.35 -6.28
CA ILE A 1089 -8.00 -34.25 -7.25
C ILE A 1089 -6.68 -33.45 -7.23
N ASN A 1090 -5.93 -33.49 -8.33
CA ASN A 1090 -4.71 -32.70 -8.52
C ASN A 1090 -5.07 -31.27 -8.98
N GLN A 1091 -4.72 -30.27 -8.18
CA GLN A 1091 -5.10 -28.88 -8.43
C GLN A 1091 -4.33 -28.29 -9.59
N ALA A 1092 -3.02 -28.56 -9.66
CA ALA A 1092 -2.17 -28.12 -10.75
C ALA A 1092 -2.69 -28.64 -12.10
N LEU A 1093 -3.17 -29.88 -12.15
CA LEU A 1093 -3.80 -30.47 -13.34
C LEU A 1093 -5.13 -29.79 -13.69
N MET A 1094 -5.97 -29.48 -12.69
CA MET A 1094 -7.22 -28.76 -12.91
C MET A 1094 -7.00 -27.36 -13.48
N TYR A 1095 -6.06 -26.60 -12.92
CA TYR A 1095 -5.69 -25.27 -13.43
C TYR A 1095 -5.10 -25.38 -14.84
N MET A 1096 -4.23 -26.35 -15.09
CA MET A 1096 -3.68 -26.60 -16.42
C MET A 1096 -4.78 -26.89 -17.45
N ASN A 1097 -5.70 -27.81 -17.13
CA ASN A 1097 -6.77 -28.21 -18.03
C ASN A 1097 -7.77 -27.09 -18.28
N SER A 1098 -8.08 -26.27 -17.27
CA SER A 1098 -8.98 -25.12 -17.45
C SER A 1098 -8.39 -24.08 -18.41
N VAL A 1099 -7.08 -23.81 -18.32
CA VAL A 1099 -6.38 -22.92 -19.26
C VAL A 1099 -6.31 -23.52 -20.66
N ARG A 1100 -5.94 -24.80 -20.77
CA ARG A 1100 -5.83 -25.51 -22.05
C ARG A 1100 -7.15 -25.57 -22.81
N LYS A 1101 -8.25 -25.95 -22.14
CA LYS A 1101 -9.60 -26.01 -22.74
C LYS A 1101 -9.99 -24.69 -23.38
N ARG A 1102 -9.71 -23.57 -22.71
CA ARG A 1102 -10.06 -22.22 -23.22
C ARG A 1102 -9.19 -21.79 -24.39
N LYS A 1103 -7.89 -22.10 -24.36
CA LYS A 1103 -6.98 -21.84 -25.49
C LYS A 1103 -7.19 -22.80 -26.67
N GLY A 1104 -8.07 -23.80 -26.53
CA GLY A 1104 -8.27 -24.84 -27.55
C GLY A 1104 -7.09 -25.82 -27.65
N ILE A 1105 -6.24 -25.88 -26.63
CA ILE A 1105 -5.14 -26.83 -26.53
C ILE A 1105 -5.72 -28.19 -26.10
N PRO A 1106 -5.35 -29.30 -26.74
CA PRO A 1106 -5.85 -30.62 -26.37
C PRO A 1106 -5.57 -30.95 -24.91
N THR A 1107 -6.58 -31.48 -24.22
CA THR A 1107 -6.47 -32.02 -22.86
C THR A 1107 -6.56 -33.53 -22.90
N ASP A 1108 -5.89 -34.21 -21.98
CA ASP A 1108 -5.84 -35.68 -21.90
C ASP A 1108 -7.14 -36.30 -21.32
N GLU A 1109 -8.18 -35.49 -21.13
CA GLU A 1109 -9.49 -35.96 -20.68
C GLU A 1109 -10.14 -36.84 -21.76
N VAL A 1110 -10.32 -38.13 -21.44
CA VAL A 1110 -11.05 -39.06 -22.30
C VAL A 1110 -12.53 -38.70 -22.24
N ILE A 1111 -12.99 -37.91 -23.21
CA ILE A 1111 -14.43 -37.65 -23.39
C ILE A 1111 -15.07 -38.94 -23.89
N VAL A 1112 -15.65 -39.74 -22.97
CA VAL A 1112 -16.47 -40.89 -23.35
C VAL A 1112 -17.81 -40.36 -23.85
N VAL A 1113 -17.87 -39.97 -25.13
CA VAL A 1113 -19.09 -39.39 -25.75
C VAL A 1113 -20.19 -40.45 -25.90
N SER A 1114 -19.87 -41.74 -25.86
CA SER A 1114 -20.85 -42.82 -25.85
C SER A 1114 -20.24 -44.12 -25.32
N ALA A 1115 -20.88 -44.73 -24.32
CA ALA A 1115 -20.54 -46.05 -23.82
C ALA A 1115 -21.04 -47.15 -24.79
N GLU A 1116 -20.63 -47.12 -26.05
CA GLU A 1116 -20.90 -48.23 -26.97
C GLU A 1116 -19.83 -49.31 -26.82
N LYS A 1117 -20.22 -50.36 -26.08
CA LYS A 1117 -19.65 -51.73 -26.02
C LYS A 1117 -18.36 -51.95 -26.82
N GLN A 1118 -17.21 -51.59 -26.23
CA GLN A 1118 -15.91 -52.13 -26.61
C GLN A 1118 -15.77 -53.59 -26.13
N ARG A 1119 -16.51 -54.52 -26.74
CA ARG A 1119 -16.31 -55.96 -26.54
C ARG A 1119 -15.68 -56.70 -27.74
N ASN A 1120 -15.38 -56.01 -28.85
CA ASN A 1120 -14.95 -56.68 -30.09
C ASN A 1120 -13.55 -56.34 -30.64
N LEU A 1121 -12.69 -55.61 -29.92
CA LEU A 1121 -11.33 -55.27 -30.39
C LEU A 1121 -10.19 -55.89 -29.57
N LYS A 1122 -10.42 -57.08 -28.99
CA LYS A 1122 -9.35 -58.01 -28.60
C LYS A 1122 -9.42 -59.27 -29.47
N ARG A 1123 -9.14 -59.11 -30.75
CA ARG A 1123 -8.66 -60.19 -31.63
C ARG A 1123 -7.97 -59.54 -32.83
N ASN A 1124 -6.64 -59.71 -32.86
CA ASN A 1124 -5.70 -59.38 -33.95
C ASN A 1124 -5.23 -57.92 -34.06
N LYS A 1125 -4.27 -57.54 -33.21
CA LYS A 1125 -2.89 -57.17 -33.61
C LYS A 1125 -2.06 -56.82 -32.38
#